data_AF-A0A9W6WH85-F1
#
_entry.id   AF-A0A9W6WH85-F1
#
_cell.length_a   1.000
_cell.length_b   1.000
_cell.length_c   1.000
_cell.angle_alpha   90.00
_cell.angle_beta   90.00
_cell.angle_gamma   90.00
#
_symmetry.space_group_name_H-M   'P 1'
#
loop_
_entity.id
_entity.type
_entity.pdbx_description
1 polymer ?
#
loop_
_entity_poly.entity_id
_entity_poly.type
_entity_poly.pdbx_seq_one_letter_code
_entity_poly.pdbx_strand_id
1 'polypeptide(L)'
;MFITNRILLLIGWAAVVIAAQSQKITYPYKEKLSLKPLPRNNLGMSFDFELDSEEISFYEDKETLDGDDSFVFKQYTVFPRIFGPVLQSTMARELHLRFAQGWWDQEIWGSLPKNGSISGGTGVELWAVIESDSEEKAFQNWIKLVNSLSGLFCASLNFIDSSSTTYPVNLFKPESEFIEKIDTRSNLYILRSALPREPVCTENLTPFLKFLPTKGKVGISSLLSGHKVFNSEWSTMGIDITTECDNVDGSEELSCHYHMNQNIGMVMNIPKTLERQKSPIPKPTPGSELRCDTDKKNDIYTCFPLGERTDIEWSLSDIFGHNINGGCMFAQAPTKVCGNINNETWKITPVTKIGDFESYIDEDGAVCYDITTKDSYDFKFSSEQSDKVLPAQVPPIKVSRSLTGYSQDFGGFRIDIVNSDSEDKHIILSQTLPWFVRIYLHSLTITERNLLSNSHAIVNVDDSAEFSKFISEIFYSPSIDRERPTHFEFKIYVPRNTSITINLKFDKSMLLYAEYPPDANHGFELEPAVVTLFKDEKMADIVYQMRTTTALLTLPTPDFSMPYNVIIFTCTVMALTFGSIFNLLIKRILSEEEAEDIINNSKFKKIVTRVKSKIANFKSLLKGKKATTSDKKDE
;
A
#
# COMPACT_ATOMS: atom_id res chain seq x y z
N MET A 1 74.68 5.27 -13.91
CA MET A 1 73.66 4.45 -14.62
C MET A 1 72.63 3.81 -13.68
N PHE A 2 72.99 3.41 -12.46
CA PHE A 2 72.04 2.79 -11.51
C PHE A 2 71.02 3.75 -10.85
N ILE A 3 71.38 5.03 -10.67
CA ILE A 3 70.49 6.02 -10.02
C ILE A 3 69.40 6.51 -10.99
N THR A 4 69.74 6.68 -12.27
CA THR A 4 68.80 7.10 -13.32
C THR A 4 67.71 6.06 -13.59
N ASN A 5 68.03 4.76 -13.53
CA ASN A 5 67.03 3.69 -13.70
C ASN A 5 66.05 3.58 -12.52
N ARG A 6 66.46 3.89 -11.28
CA ARG A 6 65.54 3.89 -10.13
C ARG A 6 64.57 5.07 -10.15
N ILE A 7 65.02 6.23 -10.64
CA ILE A 7 64.16 7.41 -10.79
C ILE A 7 63.14 7.19 -11.91
N LEU A 8 63.53 6.58 -13.04
CA LEU A 8 62.59 6.22 -14.10
C LEU A 8 61.56 5.17 -13.67
N LEU A 9 61.95 4.19 -12.85
CA LEU A 9 61.04 3.20 -12.27
C LEU A 9 60.06 3.82 -11.25
N LEU A 10 60.51 4.78 -10.43
CA LEU A 10 59.66 5.51 -9.50
C LEU A 10 58.69 6.46 -10.20
N ILE A 11 59.11 7.13 -11.27
CA ILE A 11 58.24 7.98 -12.09
C ILE A 11 57.25 7.11 -12.89
N GLY A 12 57.69 5.95 -13.39
CA GLY A 12 56.82 4.98 -14.04
C GLY A 12 55.76 4.40 -13.09
N TRP A 13 56.15 4.04 -11.86
CA TRP A 13 55.20 3.59 -10.83
C TRP A 13 54.27 4.71 -10.35
N ALA A 14 54.77 5.94 -10.19
CA ALA A 14 53.92 7.09 -9.88
C ALA A 14 52.93 7.38 -11.01
N ALA A 15 53.36 7.30 -12.27
CA ALA A 15 52.47 7.47 -13.43
C ALA A 15 51.43 6.35 -13.54
N VAL A 16 51.77 5.10 -13.22
CA VAL A 16 50.82 3.98 -13.18
C VAL A 16 49.87 4.08 -11.99
N VAL A 17 50.32 4.54 -10.82
CA VAL A 17 49.45 4.77 -9.65
C VAL A 17 48.53 5.98 -9.86
N ILE A 18 49.00 7.02 -10.54
CA ILE A 18 48.18 8.18 -10.93
C ILE A 18 47.19 7.81 -12.04
N ALA A 19 47.58 6.96 -13.00
CA ALA A 19 46.67 6.45 -14.03
C ALA A 19 45.66 5.40 -13.48
N ALA A 20 46.00 4.69 -12.40
CA ALA A 20 45.11 3.76 -11.71
C ALA A 20 44.17 4.44 -10.70
N GLN A 21 44.38 5.71 -10.36
CA GLN A 21 43.44 6.50 -9.59
C GLN A 21 42.40 7.14 -10.53
N SER A 22 41.16 6.62 -10.43
CA SER A 22 39.91 7.21 -10.92
C SER A 22 39.41 6.80 -12.32
N GLN A 23 39.28 5.49 -12.60
CA GLN A 23 38.05 5.07 -13.26
C GLN A 23 36.96 5.05 -12.19
N LYS A 24 36.08 6.06 -12.24
CA LYS A 24 34.94 6.16 -11.33
C LYS A 24 33.98 5.03 -11.70
N ILE A 25 33.98 3.95 -10.92
CA ILE A 25 33.06 2.83 -11.13
C ILE A 25 31.64 3.35 -10.95
N THR A 26 30.84 3.26 -12.00
CA THR A 26 29.43 3.64 -12.03
C THR A 26 28.56 2.41 -12.08
N TYR A 27 27.44 2.42 -11.36
CA TYR A 27 26.45 1.35 -11.34
C TYR A 27 25.14 1.82 -11.98
N PRO A 28 24.35 0.90 -12.56
CA PRO A 28 23.08 1.21 -13.22
C PRO A 28 22.00 1.55 -12.20
N TYR A 29 22.08 2.79 -11.71
CA TYR A 29 21.16 3.36 -10.75
C TYR A 29 20.85 4.79 -11.19
N LYS A 30 19.56 5.15 -11.20
CA LYS A 30 19.10 6.51 -11.47
C LYS A 30 18.06 6.92 -10.44
N GLU A 31 18.04 8.20 -10.11
CA GLU A 31 17.02 8.77 -9.23
C GLU A 31 16.54 10.13 -9.77
N LYS A 32 15.22 10.31 -9.83
CA LYS A 32 14.56 11.52 -10.31
C LYS A 32 13.45 11.93 -9.34
N LEU A 33 13.49 13.17 -8.87
CA LEU A 33 12.40 13.80 -8.11
C LEU A 33 11.67 14.77 -9.03
N SER A 34 10.39 14.51 -9.29
CA SER A 34 9.53 15.39 -10.08
C SER A 34 8.56 16.14 -9.16
N LEU A 35 8.52 17.46 -9.26
CA LEU A 35 7.71 18.36 -8.44
C LEU A 35 6.75 19.13 -9.34
N LYS A 36 5.46 19.11 -9.03
CA LYS A 36 4.42 19.80 -9.81
C LYS A 36 3.47 20.55 -8.87
N PRO A 37 3.51 21.89 -8.83
CA PRO A 37 2.47 22.68 -8.19
C PRO A 37 1.11 22.40 -8.84
N LEU A 38 0.12 22.15 -8.00
CA LEU A 38 -1.26 21.85 -8.34
C LEU A 38 -2.18 22.94 -7.77
N PRO A 39 -3.42 23.06 -8.29
CA PRO A 39 -4.37 24.04 -7.78
C PRO A 39 -4.65 23.89 -6.28
N ARG A 40 -5.06 24.98 -5.62
CA ARG A 40 -5.33 25.05 -4.17
C ARG A 40 -4.10 24.75 -3.30
N ASN A 41 -2.95 25.31 -3.69
CA ASN A 41 -1.69 25.19 -2.94
C ASN A 41 -1.26 23.73 -2.68
N ASN A 42 -1.65 22.81 -3.56
CA ASN A 42 -1.23 21.42 -3.51
C ASN A 42 0.08 21.25 -4.28
N LEU A 43 0.89 20.29 -3.86
CA LEU A 43 2.13 19.92 -4.54
C LEU A 43 2.10 18.42 -4.81
N GLY A 44 2.12 18.06 -6.09
CA GLY A 44 2.37 16.69 -6.54
C GLY A 44 3.87 16.42 -6.55
N MET A 45 4.27 15.28 -6.00
CA MET A 45 5.66 14.83 -5.94
C MET A 45 5.75 13.39 -6.43
N SER A 46 6.72 13.09 -7.28
CA SER A 46 7.05 11.73 -7.73
C SER A 46 8.52 11.46 -7.50
N PHE A 47 8.84 10.45 -6.70
CA PHE A 47 10.18 9.93 -6.48
C PHE A 47 10.31 8.66 -7.31
N ASP A 48 11.19 8.70 -8.31
CA ASP A 48 11.41 7.60 -9.24
C ASP A 48 12.84 7.08 -9.08
N PHE A 49 12.98 5.77 -8.93
CA PHE A 49 14.26 5.07 -8.81
C PHE A 49 14.32 3.90 -9.79
N GLU A 50 15.34 3.88 -10.63
CA GLU A 50 15.59 2.81 -11.60
C GLU A 50 16.87 2.06 -11.21
N LEU A 51 16.81 0.74 -11.17
CA LEU A 51 17.93 -0.13 -10.83
C LEU A 51 17.97 -1.34 -11.76
N ASP A 52 19.13 -1.65 -12.32
CA ASP A 52 19.33 -2.87 -13.11
C ASP A 52 20.15 -3.89 -12.33
N SER A 53 19.79 -5.16 -12.47
CA SER A 53 20.62 -6.25 -11.97
C SER A 53 21.76 -6.57 -12.93
N GLU A 54 22.71 -7.34 -12.41
CA GLU A 54 23.66 -8.08 -13.22
C GLU A 54 22.95 -9.09 -14.11
N GLU A 55 23.69 -9.60 -15.08
CA GLU A 55 23.23 -10.65 -15.98
C GLU A 55 22.73 -11.88 -15.20
N ILE A 56 21.57 -12.36 -15.61
CA ILE A 56 20.89 -13.53 -15.07
C ILE A 56 20.77 -14.61 -16.14
N SER A 57 21.05 -15.85 -15.73
CA SER A 57 20.69 -17.02 -16.51
C SER A 57 19.16 -17.22 -16.46
N PHE A 58 18.48 -17.07 -17.59
CA PHE A 58 17.01 -17.21 -17.64
C PHE A 58 16.54 -18.62 -17.25
N TYR A 59 17.35 -19.63 -17.59
CA TYR A 59 17.24 -21.00 -17.08
C TYR A 59 18.58 -21.43 -16.47
N GLU A 60 18.52 -22.17 -15.37
CA GLU A 60 19.71 -22.83 -14.83
C GLU A 60 20.02 -24.05 -15.71
N ASP A 61 21.15 -24.02 -16.41
CA ASP A 61 21.67 -25.17 -17.12
C ASP A 61 22.21 -26.18 -16.09
N LYS A 62 21.50 -27.30 -15.95
CA LYS A 62 21.87 -28.41 -15.06
C LYS A 62 23.11 -29.18 -15.54
N GLU A 63 23.80 -28.73 -16.58
CA GLU A 63 24.88 -29.49 -17.22
C GLU A 63 26.23 -29.41 -16.50
N THR A 64 26.42 -28.56 -15.48
CA THR A 64 27.64 -28.59 -14.64
C THR A 64 27.50 -29.56 -13.46
N LEU A 65 26.97 -30.76 -13.70
CA LEU A 65 26.96 -31.88 -12.74
C LEU A 65 28.17 -32.82 -12.91
N ASP A 66 29.29 -32.32 -13.45
CA ASP A 66 30.58 -32.98 -13.32
C ASP A 66 31.32 -32.46 -12.08
N GLY A 67 30.97 -33.03 -10.93
CA GLY A 67 31.93 -33.33 -9.86
C GLY A 67 32.41 -32.21 -8.93
N ASP A 68 32.02 -30.95 -9.09
CA ASP A 68 32.31 -29.90 -8.10
C ASP A 68 31.02 -29.09 -7.84
N ASP A 69 30.48 -29.16 -6.62
CA ASP A 69 29.36 -28.36 -6.13
C ASP A 69 29.81 -26.88 -6.00
N SER A 70 30.26 -26.27 -7.09
CA SER A 70 30.56 -24.84 -7.14
C SER A 70 29.23 -24.10 -7.13
N PHE A 71 28.74 -23.75 -5.94
CA PHE A 71 27.63 -22.81 -5.77
C PHE A 71 27.90 -21.57 -6.63
N VAL A 72 27.12 -21.35 -7.68
CA VAL A 72 27.20 -20.14 -8.50
C VAL A 72 26.73 -18.98 -7.62
N PHE A 73 27.68 -18.27 -7.00
CA PHE A 73 27.39 -17.09 -6.20
C PHE A 73 26.92 -15.96 -7.12
N LYS A 74 25.60 -15.75 -7.17
CA LYS A 74 25.02 -14.56 -7.84
C LYS A 74 25.33 -13.32 -7.00
N GLN A 75 26.09 -12.39 -7.58
CA GLN A 75 26.43 -11.12 -6.95
C GLN A 75 25.41 -10.07 -7.39
N TYR A 76 24.94 -9.27 -6.42
CA TYR A 76 24.08 -8.12 -6.68
C TYR A 76 24.76 -6.84 -6.20
N THR A 77 24.91 -5.85 -7.07
CA THR A 77 25.54 -4.55 -6.75
C THR A 77 24.51 -3.55 -6.25
N VAL A 78 23.62 -3.11 -7.13
CA VAL A 78 22.56 -2.13 -6.83
C VAL A 78 21.18 -2.76 -6.72
N PHE A 79 20.91 -3.82 -7.48
CA PHE A 79 19.64 -4.53 -7.40
C PHE A 79 19.47 -5.22 -6.02
N PRO A 80 18.28 -5.19 -5.41
CA PRO A 80 18.11 -5.76 -4.08
C PRO A 80 18.23 -7.28 -4.11
N ARG A 81 19.27 -7.82 -3.45
CA ARG A 81 19.57 -9.26 -3.37
C ARG A 81 18.38 -10.15 -2.98
N ILE A 82 17.38 -9.61 -2.28
CA ILE A 82 16.23 -10.38 -1.84
C ILE A 82 15.31 -10.82 -2.98
N PHE A 83 15.17 -10.02 -4.04
CA PHE A 83 14.23 -10.32 -5.11
C PHE A 83 14.74 -11.44 -6.02
N GLY A 84 16.04 -11.50 -6.31
CA GLY A 84 16.61 -12.50 -7.21
C GLY A 84 16.25 -13.94 -6.85
N PRO A 85 16.55 -14.42 -5.62
CA PRO A 85 16.18 -15.76 -5.18
C PRO A 85 14.66 -15.98 -5.10
N VAL A 86 13.88 -14.96 -4.72
CA VAL A 86 12.43 -15.06 -4.65
C VAL A 86 11.86 -15.30 -6.04
N LEU A 87 12.19 -14.44 -7.01
CA LEU A 87 11.74 -14.54 -8.41
C LEU A 87 12.16 -15.87 -9.06
N GLN A 88 13.40 -16.31 -8.83
CA GLN A 88 13.90 -17.59 -9.35
C GLN A 88 13.17 -18.79 -8.72
N SER A 89 12.98 -18.80 -7.40
CA SER A 89 12.33 -19.91 -6.69
C SER A 89 10.84 -20.05 -7.02
N THR A 90 10.18 -18.96 -7.41
CA THR A 90 8.77 -18.92 -7.78
C THR A 90 8.56 -18.94 -9.29
N MET A 91 9.63 -18.96 -10.10
CA MET A 91 9.56 -18.81 -11.56
C MET A 91 8.77 -17.56 -11.99
N ALA A 92 8.82 -16.50 -11.18
CA ALA A 92 8.17 -15.24 -11.50
C ALA A 92 9.09 -14.46 -12.45
N ARG A 93 8.60 -14.21 -13.67
CA ARG A 93 9.32 -13.48 -14.71
C ARG A 93 9.05 -11.98 -14.65
N GLU A 94 7.89 -11.61 -14.14
CA GLU A 94 7.54 -10.24 -13.81
C GLU A 94 6.83 -10.17 -12.46
N LEU A 95 7.02 -9.07 -11.76
CA LEU A 95 6.39 -8.79 -10.47
C LEU A 95 6.03 -7.31 -10.39
N HIS A 96 4.77 -7.04 -10.10
CA HIS A 96 4.28 -5.68 -9.92
C HIS A 96 3.49 -5.58 -8.63
N LEU A 97 3.90 -4.65 -7.77
CA LEU A 97 3.30 -4.41 -6.47
C LEU A 97 2.94 -2.94 -6.36
N ARG A 98 1.73 -2.66 -5.86
CA ARG A 98 1.23 -1.30 -5.64
C ARG A 98 0.61 -1.17 -4.27
N PHE A 99 0.97 -0.11 -3.57
CA PHE A 99 0.29 0.41 -2.39
C PHE A 99 -0.31 1.76 -2.77
N ALA A 100 -1.57 1.99 -2.44
CA ALA A 100 -2.14 3.33 -2.60
C ALA A 100 -3.12 3.68 -1.48
N GLN A 101 -3.13 4.96 -1.13
CA GLN A 101 -4.01 5.53 -0.12
C GLN A 101 -4.51 6.91 -0.57
N GLY A 102 -5.76 7.22 -0.26
CA GLY A 102 -6.40 8.48 -0.63
C GLY A 102 -7.06 8.41 -2.00
N TRP A 103 -7.55 9.55 -2.46
CA TRP A 103 -8.30 9.68 -3.71
C TRP A 103 -7.64 10.72 -4.60
N TRP A 104 -7.43 10.37 -5.87
CA TRP A 104 -6.96 11.30 -6.88
C TRP A 104 -8.14 12.06 -7.48
N ASP A 105 -8.20 13.37 -7.22
CA ASP A 105 -9.23 14.23 -7.79
C ASP A 105 -8.91 14.57 -9.26
N GLN A 106 -9.52 13.82 -10.18
CA GLN A 106 -9.33 13.98 -11.62
C GLN A 106 -9.89 15.31 -12.17
N GLU A 107 -10.80 15.97 -11.46
CA GLU A 107 -11.37 17.25 -11.90
C GLU A 107 -10.43 18.41 -11.60
N ILE A 108 -9.74 18.35 -10.47
CA ILE A 108 -8.82 19.41 -10.02
C ILE A 108 -7.40 19.15 -10.52
N TRP A 109 -6.90 17.92 -10.41
CA TRP A 109 -5.50 17.57 -10.70
C TRP A 109 -5.28 17.02 -12.12
N GLY A 110 -6.36 16.61 -12.79
CA GLY A 110 -6.32 16.08 -14.15
C GLY A 110 -5.95 14.61 -14.22
N SER A 111 -5.24 14.22 -15.29
CA SER A 111 -4.76 12.87 -15.53
C SER A 111 -3.84 12.36 -14.42
N LEU A 112 -3.90 11.05 -14.19
CA LEU A 112 -3.00 10.37 -13.25
C LEU A 112 -1.52 10.49 -13.71
N PRO A 113 -0.56 10.53 -12.78
CA PRO A 113 0.87 10.47 -13.10
C PRO A 113 1.22 9.25 -13.98
N LYS A 114 2.11 9.43 -14.95
CA LYS A 114 2.51 8.43 -15.96
C LYS A 114 1.30 7.70 -16.59
N ASN A 115 0.22 8.43 -16.87
CA ASN A 115 -1.03 7.90 -17.41
C ASN A 115 -1.63 6.74 -16.58
N GLY A 116 -1.31 6.68 -15.29
CA GLY A 116 -1.83 5.73 -14.31
C GLY A 116 -1.20 4.33 -14.31
N SER A 117 -0.14 4.10 -15.08
CA SER A 117 0.66 2.84 -15.06
C SER A 117 1.24 2.52 -13.67
N ILE A 118 1.65 3.55 -12.93
CA ILE A 118 2.25 3.45 -11.59
C ILE A 118 1.24 3.55 -10.45
N SER A 119 -0.01 3.91 -10.75
CA SER A 119 -1.03 4.21 -9.74
C SER A 119 -1.86 2.97 -9.40
N GLY A 120 -1.70 2.46 -8.18
CA GLY A 120 -2.48 1.33 -7.65
C GLY A 120 -3.89 1.69 -7.17
N GLY A 121 -4.67 0.65 -6.87
CA GLY A 121 -5.95 0.78 -6.18
C GLY A 121 -5.73 1.05 -4.69
N THR A 122 -6.74 1.57 -4.00
CA THR A 122 -6.68 1.72 -2.53
C THR A 122 -6.35 0.38 -1.87
N GLY A 123 -5.44 0.39 -0.90
CA GLY A 123 -4.93 -0.81 -0.26
C GLY A 123 -3.71 -1.35 -1.00
N VAL A 124 -3.67 -2.66 -1.25
CA VAL A 124 -2.58 -3.32 -1.97
C VAL A 124 -3.09 -4.06 -3.20
N GLU A 125 -2.36 -3.94 -4.30
CA GLU A 125 -2.59 -4.69 -5.53
C GLU A 125 -1.28 -5.34 -5.98
N LEU A 126 -1.38 -6.60 -6.39
CA LEU A 126 -0.25 -7.41 -6.81
C LEU A 126 -0.62 -8.20 -8.06
N TRP A 127 0.25 -8.19 -9.06
CA TRP A 127 0.19 -9.15 -10.16
C TRP A 127 1.59 -9.62 -10.54
N ALA A 128 1.66 -10.84 -11.07
CA ALA A 128 2.90 -11.45 -11.50
C ALA A 128 2.66 -12.37 -12.70
N VAL A 129 3.71 -12.51 -13.51
CA VAL A 129 3.77 -13.46 -14.62
C VAL A 129 4.62 -14.64 -14.16
N ILE A 130 4.00 -15.81 -14.04
CA ILE A 130 4.64 -17.02 -13.51
C ILE A 130 4.75 -18.06 -14.63
N GLU A 131 5.98 -18.52 -14.87
CA GLU A 131 6.24 -19.61 -15.80
C GLU A 131 6.06 -20.96 -15.09
N SER A 132 5.21 -21.84 -15.65
CA SER A 132 4.92 -23.14 -15.07
C SER A 132 4.38 -24.13 -16.10
N ASP A 133 4.54 -25.43 -15.81
CA ASP A 133 4.02 -26.51 -16.66
C ASP A 133 2.49 -26.65 -16.56
N SER A 134 1.91 -26.27 -15.40
CA SER A 134 0.47 -26.33 -15.15
C SER A 134 -0.01 -25.15 -14.31
N GLU A 135 -1.31 -24.87 -14.39
CA GLU A 135 -1.99 -23.81 -13.65
C GLU A 135 -1.90 -24.04 -12.12
N GLU A 136 -2.06 -25.28 -11.66
CA GLU A 136 -1.99 -25.59 -10.22
C GLU A 136 -0.60 -25.34 -9.65
N LYS A 137 0.45 -25.68 -10.41
CA LYS A 137 1.84 -25.42 -10.03
C LYS A 137 2.16 -23.93 -10.10
N ALA A 138 1.60 -23.19 -11.06
CA ALA A 138 1.69 -21.73 -11.11
C ALA A 138 1.02 -21.10 -9.88
N PHE A 139 -0.17 -21.57 -9.48
CA PHE A 139 -0.85 -21.10 -8.28
C PHE A 139 -0.06 -21.42 -7.00
N GLN A 140 0.58 -22.59 -6.90
CA GLN A 140 1.47 -22.90 -5.78
C GLN A 140 2.67 -21.96 -5.71
N ASN A 141 3.27 -21.63 -6.86
CA ASN A 141 4.38 -20.68 -6.94
C ASN A 141 3.93 -19.25 -6.62
N TRP A 142 2.72 -18.86 -7.04
CA TRP A 142 2.07 -17.60 -6.67
C TRP A 142 1.91 -17.49 -5.15
N ILE A 143 1.38 -18.52 -4.49
CA ILE A 143 1.24 -18.52 -3.03
C ILE A 143 2.61 -18.44 -2.32
N LYS A 144 3.66 -19.09 -2.84
CA LYS A 144 5.03 -18.93 -2.32
C LYS A 144 5.55 -17.49 -2.47
N LEU A 145 5.30 -16.87 -3.62
CA LEU A 145 5.68 -15.48 -3.92
C LEU A 145 5.01 -14.52 -2.95
N VAL A 146 3.68 -14.59 -2.86
CA VAL A 146 2.83 -13.81 -1.96
C VAL A 146 3.30 -13.91 -0.51
N ASN A 147 3.55 -15.12 -0.01
CA ASN A 147 4.02 -15.33 1.36
C ASN A 147 5.41 -14.74 1.60
N SER A 148 6.30 -14.83 0.62
CA SER A 148 7.63 -14.22 0.68
C SER A 148 7.52 -12.70 0.73
N LEU A 149 6.66 -12.09 -0.09
CA LEU A 149 6.44 -10.64 -0.13
C LEU A 149 5.74 -10.12 1.13
N SER A 150 4.82 -10.88 1.72
CA SER A 150 4.16 -10.52 2.98
C SER A 150 5.17 -10.21 4.09
N GLY A 151 6.17 -11.08 4.26
CA GLY A 151 7.24 -10.88 5.24
C GLY A 151 8.16 -9.69 4.91
N LEU A 152 8.32 -9.36 3.62
CA LEU A 152 9.20 -8.26 3.17
C LEU A 152 8.56 -6.89 3.33
N PHE A 153 7.28 -6.75 2.97
CA PHE A 153 6.58 -5.47 2.99
C PHE A 153 5.86 -5.18 4.31
N CYS A 154 5.88 -6.12 5.26
CA CYS A 154 5.09 -6.05 6.49
C CYS A 154 3.61 -5.79 6.19
N ALA A 155 3.09 -6.48 5.17
CA ALA A 155 1.74 -6.37 4.70
C ALA A 155 1.04 -7.73 4.79
N SER A 156 -0.28 -7.72 4.95
CA SER A 156 -1.09 -8.93 5.14
C SER A 156 -1.32 -9.73 3.86
N LEU A 157 -0.36 -9.72 2.93
CA LEU A 157 -0.42 -10.43 1.65
C LEU A 157 -0.60 -11.93 1.83
N ASN A 158 -0.19 -12.51 2.96
CA ASN A 158 -0.43 -13.91 3.31
C ASN A 158 -1.92 -14.31 3.38
N PHE A 159 -2.85 -13.34 3.40
CA PHE A 159 -4.29 -13.62 3.26
C PHE A 159 -4.75 -13.78 1.81
N ILE A 160 -3.89 -13.52 0.82
CA ILE A 160 -4.19 -13.83 -0.59
C ILE A 160 -4.22 -15.35 -0.74
N ASP A 161 -5.35 -15.82 -1.25
CA ASP A 161 -5.69 -17.21 -1.43
C ASP A 161 -6.47 -17.39 -2.74
N SER A 162 -7.05 -18.56 -2.98
CA SER A 162 -7.82 -18.81 -4.19
C SER A 162 -9.09 -17.96 -4.25
N SER A 163 -9.66 -17.56 -3.09
CA SER A 163 -10.89 -16.77 -2.99
C SER A 163 -10.72 -15.30 -3.38
N SER A 164 -9.47 -14.84 -3.50
CA SER A 164 -9.07 -13.47 -3.83
C SER A 164 -8.15 -13.38 -5.06
N THR A 165 -7.66 -14.51 -5.58
CA THR A 165 -6.80 -14.56 -6.77
C THR A 165 -7.63 -14.68 -8.05
N THR A 166 -7.27 -13.92 -9.08
CA THR A 166 -7.85 -13.99 -10.43
C THR A 166 -6.80 -14.22 -11.50
N TYR A 167 -7.28 -14.64 -12.67
CA TYR A 167 -6.49 -14.84 -13.88
C TYR A 167 -7.02 -13.88 -14.96
N PRO A 168 -6.50 -12.63 -15.03
CA PRO A 168 -6.86 -11.69 -16.08
C PRO A 168 -6.51 -12.25 -17.47
N VAL A 169 -7.30 -11.89 -18.48
CA VAL A 169 -7.10 -12.40 -19.86
C VAL A 169 -6.56 -11.30 -20.77
N ASN A 170 -7.18 -10.13 -20.73
CA ASN A 170 -6.80 -9.03 -21.62
C ASN A 170 -5.96 -7.95 -20.95
N LEU A 171 -6.06 -7.83 -19.63
CA LEU A 171 -5.28 -6.86 -18.84
C LEU A 171 -4.05 -7.50 -18.21
N PHE A 172 -3.10 -6.65 -17.78
CA PHE A 172 -1.88 -7.08 -17.08
C PHE A 172 -1.02 -8.04 -17.91
N LYS A 173 -1.10 -7.89 -19.24
CA LYS A 173 -0.19 -8.58 -20.14
C LYS A 173 1.25 -8.19 -19.81
N PRO A 174 2.20 -9.09 -20.05
CA PRO A 174 3.58 -8.84 -19.69
C PRO A 174 4.11 -7.62 -20.43
N GLU A 175 4.80 -6.73 -19.71
CA GLU A 175 5.36 -5.49 -20.26
C GLU A 175 6.70 -5.74 -20.97
N SER A 176 7.37 -6.83 -20.61
CA SER A 176 8.71 -7.13 -21.10
C SER A 176 8.74 -7.84 -22.46
N GLU A 177 9.73 -7.46 -23.27
CA GLU A 177 9.97 -8.02 -24.59
C GLU A 177 10.54 -9.44 -24.57
N PHE A 178 10.87 -10.02 -23.40
CA PHE A 178 11.51 -11.34 -23.34
C PHE A 178 10.65 -12.42 -23.99
N ILE A 179 9.33 -12.25 -23.99
CA ILE A 179 8.38 -13.21 -24.57
C ILE A 179 8.56 -13.36 -26.08
N GLU A 180 9.00 -12.30 -26.75
CA GLU A 180 9.27 -12.33 -28.19
C GLU A 180 10.68 -12.85 -28.49
N LYS A 181 11.61 -12.74 -27.53
CA LYS A 181 13.03 -13.05 -27.70
C LYS A 181 13.42 -14.44 -27.20
N ILE A 182 12.66 -15.03 -26.27
CA ILE A 182 12.99 -16.30 -25.60
C ILE A 182 11.86 -17.31 -25.81
N ASP A 183 12.23 -18.51 -26.25
CA ASP A 183 11.32 -19.66 -26.23
C ASP A 183 11.17 -20.17 -24.79
N THR A 184 9.98 -19.97 -24.20
CA THR A 184 9.76 -20.36 -22.80
C THR A 184 9.66 -21.88 -22.67
N ARG A 185 10.27 -22.47 -21.62
CA ARG A 185 10.23 -23.93 -21.42
C ARG A 185 8.81 -24.40 -21.09
N SER A 186 8.02 -23.53 -20.45
CA SER A 186 6.66 -23.82 -20.03
C SER A 186 5.71 -22.64 -20.36
N ASN A 187 4.44 -22.78 -19.99
CA ASN A 187 3.44 -21.74 -20.22
C ASN A 187 3.57 -20.58 -19.21
N LEU A 188 3.18 -19.38 -19.63
CA LEU A 188 3.09 -18.21 -18.77
C LEU A 188 1.68 -18.04 -18.23
N TYR A 189 1.57 -17.86 -16.92
CA TYR A 189 0.31 -17.62 -16.21
C TYR A 189 0.34 -16.25 -15.54
N ILE A 190 -0.68 -15.43 -15.81
CA ILE A 190 -0.85 -14.13 -15.17
C ILE A 190 -1.77 -14.34 -13.97
N LEU A 191 -1.25 -14.05 -12.77
CA LEU A 191 -2.03 -14.09 -11.54
C LEU A 191 -2.08 -12.70 -10.93
N ARG A 192 -3.28 -12.32 -10.47
CA ARG A 192 -3.54 -11.03 -9.85
C ARG A 192 -4.35 -11.20 -8.58
N SER A 193 -4.08 -10.38 -7.58
CA SER A 193 -4.93 -10.21 -6.42
C SER A 193 -4.84 -8.80 -5.87
N ALA A 194 -5.87 -8.36 -5.16
CA ALA A 194 -5.87 -7.09 -4.46
C ALA A 194 -6.54 -7.22 -3.09
N LEU A 195 -5.99 -6.51 -2.12
CA LEU A 195 -6.46 -6.40 -0.75
C LEU A 195 -6.84 -4.94 -0.50
N PRO A 196 -8.09 -4.53 -0.79
CA PRO A 196 -8.50 -3.14 -0.63
C PRO A 196 -8.44 -2.66 0.82
N ARG A 197 -8.58 -3.60 1.76
CA ARG A 197 -8.58 -3.37 3.21
C ARG A 197 -7.22 -3.25 3.84
N GLU A 198 -6.15 -3.57 3.11
CA GLU A 198 -4.82 -3.52 3.70
C GLU A 198 -4.48 -2.07 4.07
N PRO A 199 -4.28 -1.74 5.36
CA PRO A 199 -3.94 -0.38 5.74
C PRO A 199 -2.50 -0.10 5.31
N VAL A 200 -2.30 1.01 4.61
CA VAL A 200 -0.96 1.46 4.26
C VAL A 200 -0.35 2.19 5.46
N CYS A 201 0.69 1.59 6.04
CA CYS A 201 1.34 1.98 7.28
C CYS A 201 2.75 2.56 7.02
N THR A 202 3.29 3.27 8.02
CA THR A 202 4.65 3.84 7.97
C THR A 202 5.74 2.78 7.77
N GLU A 203 5.47 1.58 8.26
CA GLU A 203 6.30 0.40 8.21
C GLU A 203 6.44 -0.12 6.77
N ASN A 204 5.42 0.06 5.91
CA ASN A 204 5.47 -0.37 4.51
C ASN A 204 6.48 0.45 3.69
N LEU A 205 6.78 1.70 4.07
CA LEU A 205 7.81 2.52 3.39
C LEU A 205 9.25 2.05 3.69
N THR A 206 9.48 1.44 4.86
CA THR A 206 10.82 1.05 5.30
C THR A 206 11.49 0.05 4.33
N PRO A 207 10.80 -1.00 3.84
CA PRO A 207 11.28 -1.88 2.77
C PRO A 207 11.68 -1.15 1.50
N PHE A 208 10.85 -0.23 0.99
CA PHE A 208 11.14 0.57 -0.20
C PHE A 208 12.46 1.34 -0.05
N LEU A 209 12.70 1.94 1.12
CA LEU A 209 13.98 2.61 1.38
C LEU A 209 15.14 1.64 1.48
N LYS A 210 14.94 0.46 2.11
CA LYS A 210 16.00 -0.56 2.29
C LYS A 210 16.44 -1.21 0.98
N PHE A 211 15.58 -1.26 -0.04
CA PHE A 211 15.89 -1.80 -1.35
C PHE A 211 16.78 -0.86 -2.17
N LEU A 212 16.73 0.45 -1.89
CA LEU A 212 17.64 1.39 -2.53
C LEU A 212 19.09 1.19 -2.04
N PRO A 213 20.10 1.32 -2.91
CA PRO A 213 21.51 1.17 -2.55
C PRO A 213 21.95 2.08 -1.40
N THR A 214 21.39 3.29 -1.33
CA THR A 214 21.69 4.29 -0.31
C THR A 214 20.89 4.12 0.98
N LYS A 215 19.91 3.19 1.02
CA LYS A 215 19.06 2.91 2.18
C LYS A 215 18.35 4.13 2.75
N GLY A 216 17.96 5.10 1.90
CA GLY A 216 17.31 6.34 2.32
C GLY A 216 18.23 7.39 2.95
N LYS A 217 19.57 7.26 2.84
CA LYS A 217 20.51 8.18 3.51
C LYS A 217 21.09 9.28 2.63
N VAL A 218 21.15 9.05 1.32
CA VAL A 218 21.79 9.90 0.31
C VAL A 218 20.85 10.03 -0.88
N GLY A 219 20.92 11.15 -1.60
CA GLY A 219 20.05 11.41 -2.75
C GLY A 219 18.66 11.85 -2.34
N ILE A 220 17.71 11.84 -3.29
CA ILE A 220 16.33 12.29 -3.05
C ILE A 220 15.61 11.40 -2.04
N SER A 221 16.04 10.15 -1.90
CA SER A 221 15.50 9.21 -0.91
C SER A 221 15.66 9.69 0.55
N SER A 222 16.59 10.61 0.81
CA SER A 222 16.79 11.22 2.14
C SER A 222 15.63 12.11 2.61
N LEU A 223 14.76 12.57 1.70
CA LEU A 223 13.56 13.33 2.04
C LEU A 223 12.42 12.43 2.54
N LEU A 224 12.39 11.17 2.12
CA LEU A 224 11.27 10.26 2.37
C LEU A 224 11.18 9.91 3.86
N SER A 225 10.09 10.32 4.49
CA SER A 225 9.76 10.04 5.89
C SER A 225 8.35 9.50 5.99
N GLY A 226 8.14 8.39 6.70
CA GLY A 226 6.84 7.71 6.78
C GLY A 226 5.71 8.65 7.18
N HIS A 227 5.91 9.46 8.22
CA HIS A 227 4.88 10.41 8.66
C HIS A 227 4.57 11.51 7.63
N LYS A 228 5.48 11.82 6.69
CA LYS A 228 5.24 12.82 5.64
C LYS A 228 4.47 12.20 4.48
N VAL A 229 4.90 11.02 4.03
CA VAL A 229 4.26 10.29 2.93
C VAL A 229 2.80 9.97 3.26
N PHE A 230 2.51 9.39 4.42
CA PHE A 230 1.15 8.93 4.78
C PHE A 230 0.25 10.00 5.41
N ASN A 231 0.74 11.23 5.60
CA ASN A 231 -0.11 12.39 5.94
C ASN A 231 -0.53 13.21 4.72
N SER A 232 -0.09 12.81 3.53
CA SER A 232 -0.49 13.40 2.25
C SER A 232 -1.96 13.13 1.94
N GLU A 233 -2.57 13.90 1.03
CA GLU A 233 -3.97 13.72 0.63
C GLU A 233 -4.15 12.49 -0.29
N TRP A 234 -3.11 12.18 -1.05
CA TRP A 234 -2.99 10.98 -1.86
C TRP A 234 -1.55 10.52 -1.83
N SER A 235 -1.32 9.21 -1.66
CA SER A 235 -0.01 8.59 -1.79
C SER A 235 -0.09 7.27 -2.53
N THR A 236 0.96 6.97 -3.29
CA THR A 236 1.15 5.68 -3.92
C THR A 236 2.60 5.27 -3.84
N MET A 237 2.85 3.97 -3.69
CA MET A 237 4.17 3.38 -3.74
C MET A 237 4.10 2.13 -4.60
N GLY A 238 5.00 2.00 -5.57
CA GLY A 238 5.01 0.89 -6.51
C GLY A 238 6.40 0.33 -6.71
N ILE A 239 6.48 -0.98 -6.93
CA ILE A 239 7.66 -1.66 -7.44
C ILE A 239 7.24 -2.46 -8.66
N ASP A 240 7.93 -2.24 -9.76
CA ASP A 240 7.87 -3.07 -10.96
C ASP A 240 9.21 -3.74 -11.13
N ILE A 241 9.18 -5.06 -11.32
CA ILE A 241 10.35 -5.84 -11.70
C ILE A 241 10.01 -6.55 -13.00
N THR A 242 10.70 -6.18 -14.06
CA THR A 242 10.58 -6.76 -15.39
C THR A 242 11.88 -7.50 -15.73
N THR A 243 11.78 -8.48 -16.63
CA THR A 243 12.95 -9.18 -17.16
C THR A 243 13.26 -8.62 -18.54
N GLU A 244 14.37 -7.90 -18.68
CA GLU A 244 14.83 -7.35 -19.95
C GLU A 244 15.93 -8.24 -20.51
N CYS A 245 15.90 -8.48 -21.81
CA CYS A 245 16.88 -9.33 -22.48
C CYS A 245 17.32 -8.68 -23.78
N ASP A 246 18.63 -8.50 -23.91
CA ASP A 246 19.28 -7.84 -25.04
C ASP A 246 20.31 -8.77 -25.68
N ASN A 247 20.46 -8.64 -27.00
CA ASN A 247 21.48 -9.37 -27.74
C ASN A 247 22.84 -8.75 -27.45
N VAL A 248 23.80 -9.56 -27.03
CA VAL A 248 25.17 -9.10 -26.75
C VAL A 248 25.87 -8.82 -28.08
N ASP A 249 26.25 -7.56 -28.33
CA ASP A 249 27.12 -7.13 -29.43
C ASP A 249 26.84 -7.77 -30.82
N GLY A 250 25.56 -7.95 -31.17
CA GLY A 250 25.15 -8.51 -32.47
C GLY A 250 25.37 -10.02 -32.63
N SER A 251 25.65 -10.73 -31.54
CA SER A 251 25.63 -12.20 -31.48
C SER A 251 24.21 -12.74 -31.28
N GLU A 252 24.02 -14.06 -31.45
CA GLU A 252 22.78 -14.77 -31.09
C GLU A 252 22.69 -15.04 -29.57
N GLU A 253 23.69 -14.66 -28.78
CA GLU A 253 23.67 -14.83 -27.32
C GLU A 253 22.89 -13.70 -26.66
N LEU A 254 21.90 -14.09 -25.85
CA LEU A 254 20.97 -13.20 -25.18
C LEU A 254 21.39 -13.02 -23.72
N SER A 255 21.72 -11.78 -23.33
CA SER A 255 21.98 -11.39 -21.95
C SER A 255 20.69 -10.84 -21.35
N CYS A 256 20.22 -11.47 -20.27
CA CYS A 256 19.05 -11.01 -19.54
C CYS A 256 19.45 -10.36 -18.22
N HIS A 257 18.72 -9.34 -17.79
CA HIS A 257 18.81 -8.73 -16.46
C HIS A 257 17.41 -8.42 -15.91
N TYR A 258 17.32 -8.24 -14.60
CA TYR A 258 16.12 -7.69 -13.97
C TYR A 258 16.21 -6.17 -13.97
N HIS A 259 15.21 -5.51 -14.55
CA HIS A 259 15.01 -4.08 -14.41
C HIS A 259 14.00 -3.84 -13.28
N MET A 260 14.36 -3.00 -12.31
CA MET A 260 13.48 -2.61 -11.20
C MET A 260 13.18 -1.11 -11.27
N ASN A 261 11.90 -0.79 -11.36
CA ASN A 261 11.40 0.58 -11.20
C ASN A 261 10.66 0.70 -9.87
N GLN A 262 11.12 1.60 -9.01
CA GLN A 262 10.47 1.92 -7.75
C GLN A 262 9.95 3.35 -7.78
N ASN A 263 8.64 3.52 -7.65
CA ASN A 263 7.97 4.81 -7.63
C ASN A 263 7.34 5.09 -6.26
N ILE A 264 7.47 6.32 -5.78
CA ILE A 264 6.72 6.83 -4.63
C ILE A 264 6.11 8.18 -5.03
N GLY A 265 4.79 8.22 -5.19
CA GLY A 265 4.02 9.41 -5.52
C GLY A 265 3.26 9.94 -4.30
N MET A 266 3.15 11.26 -4.16
CA MET A 266 2.29 11.87 -3.14
C MET A 266 1.78 13.25 -3.55
N VAL A 267 0.63 13.65 -3.00
CA VAL A 267 0.06 15.00 -3.11
C VAL A 267 -0.12 15.60 -1.73
N MET A 268 0.56 16.71 -1.46
CA MET A 268 0.49 17.40 -0.17
C MET A 268 -0.08 18.81 -0.32
N ASN A 269 -0.98 19.19 0.58
CA ASN A 269 -1.38 20.58 0.74
C ASN A 269 -0.31 21.33 1.55
N ILE A 270 0.33 22.32 0.93
CA ILE A 270 1.50 22.99 1.51
C ILE A 270 1.15 23.81 2.78
N PRO A 271 0.14 24.72 2.76
CA PRO A 271 -0.22 25.49 3.95
C PRO A 271 -0.55 24.61 5.15
N LYS A 272 -1.37 23.58 4.95
CA LYS A 272 -1.76 22.63 6.00
C LYS A 272 -0.56 21.87 6.58
N THR A 273 0.41 21.54 5.75
CA THR A 273 1.64 20.84 6.18
C THR A 273 2.52 21.75 7.03
N LEU A 274 2.72 23.00 6.60
CA LEU A 274 3.49 24.00 7.34
C LEU A 274 2.83 24.37 8.68
N GLU A 275 1.51 24.50 8.71
CA GLU A 275 0.75 24.76 9.95
C GLU A 275 0.88 23.62 10.95
N ARG A 276 0.78 22.36 10.50
CA ARG A 276 0.98 21.18 11.36
C ARG A 276 2.38 21.11 11.95
N GLN A 277 3.40 21.61 11.25
CA GLN A 277 4.76 21.68 11.80
C GLN A 277 4.90 22.77 12.85
N LYS A 278 4.28 23.93 12.65
CA LYS A 278 4.25 25.01 13.65
C LYS A 278 3.46 24.60 14.89
N SER A 279 2.33 23.91 14.71
CA SER A 279 1.46 23.41 15.76
C SER A 279 0.97 21.99 15.46
N PRO A 280 1.59 20.95 16.08
CA PRO A 280 1.19 19.55 15.87
C PRO A 280 -0.26 19.27 16.26
N ILE A 281 -0.76 19.98 17.27
CA ILE A 281 -2.17 19.96 17.65
C ILE A 281 -2.82 21.17 16.97
N PRO A 282 -3.81 20.97 16.08
CA PRO A 282 -4.50 22.06 15.41
C PRO A 282 -5.09 23.02 16.45
N LYS A 283 -4.62 24.27 16.43
CA LYS A 283 -5.19 25.36 17.22
C LYS A 283 -5.97 26.26 16.28
N PRO A 284 -7.15 26.76 16.68
CA PRO A 284 -7.85 27.74 15.88
C PRO A 284 -6.97 28.98 15.71
N THR A 285 -6.95 29.51 14.50
CA THR A 285 -6.27 30.77 14.21
C THR A 285 -6.79 31.87 15.15
N PRO A 286 -5.92 32.61 15.86
CA PRO A 286 -6.35 33.71 16.71
C PRO A 286 -7.21 34.71 15.93
N GLY A 287 -8.21 35.31 16.58
CA GLY A 287 -9.14 36.24 15.93
C GLY A 287 -8.46 37.42 15.21
N SER A 288 -7.29 37.85 15.71
CA SER A 288 -6.47 38.91 15.11
C SER A 288 -5.79 38.51 13.78
N GLU A 289 -5.62 37.21 13.56
CA GLU A 289 -4.96 36.65 12.37
C GLU A 289 -5.98 36.10 11.35
N LEU A 290 -7.29 36.13 11.69
CA LEU A 290 -8.35 35.74 10.77
C LEU A 290 -8.38 36.68 9.57
N ARG A 291 -8.40 36.09 8.38
CA ARG A 291 -8.47 36.84 7.12
C ARG A 291 -9.92 37.08 6.76
N CYS A 292 -10.45 38.21 7.21
CA CYS A 292 -11.84 38.60 6.98
C CYS A 292 -11.96 39.59 5.83
N ASP A 293 -12.97 39.39 4.98
CA ASP A 293 -13.42 40.32 3.96
C ASP A 293 -14.03 41.56 4.64
N THR A 294 -13.34 42.70 4.53
CA THR A 294 -13.75 43.96 5.15
C THR A 294 -14.87 44.67 4.41
N ASP A 295 -15.18 44.25 3.19
CA ASP A 295 -16.27 44.83 2.40
C ASP A 295 -17.65 44.27 2.83
N LYS A 296 -17.64 43.12 3.51
CA LYS A 296 -18.81 42.51 4.15
C LYS A 296 -18.87 42.87 5.64
N LYS A 297 -19.98 42.52 6.29
CA LYS A 297 -20.15 42.72 7.73
C LYS A 297 -19.00 42.03 8.49
N ASN A 298 -18.14 42.82 9.11
CA ASN A 298 -17.00 42.37 9.89
C ASN A 298 -17.12 42.94 11.31
N ASP A 299 -17.41 42.07 12.28
CA ASP A 299 -17.48 42.40 13.71
C ASP A 299 -16.79 41.29 14.54
N ILE A 300 -16.69 41.48 15.86
CA ILE A 300 -16.01 40.54 16.77
C ILE A 300 -16.61 39.11 16.68
N TYR A 301 -17.86 38.97 16.22
CA TYR A 301 -18.58 37.69 16.10
C TYR A 301 -18.70 37.19 14.66
N THR A 302 -18.44 38.04 13.66
CA THR A 302 -18.74 37.80 12.26
C THR A 302 -17.52 38.13 11.40
N CYS A 303 -16.92 37.09 10.83
CA CYS A 303 -15.80 37.20 9.90
C CYS A 303 -16.16 36.38 8.64
N PHE A 304 -16.35 37.05 7.51
CA PHE A 304 -16.45 36.36 6.22
C PHE A 304 -15.05 36.04 5.73
N PRO A 305 -14.66 34.76 5.60
CA PRO A 305 -13.28 34.41 5.27
C PRO A 305 -12.92 34.81 3.83
N LEU A 306 -11.74 35.40 3.67
CA LEU A 306 -11.08 35.55 2.36
C LEU A 306 -10.54 34.19 1.90
N GLY A 307 -10.37 34.03 0.58
CA GLY A 307 -9.68 32.86 0.01
C GLY A 307 -8.24 32.73 0.50
N GLU A 308 -7.59 31.59 0.23
CA GLU A 308 -6.21 31.31 0.64
C GLU A 308 -5.20 32.37 0.15
N ARG A 309 -4.04 32.44 0.79
CA ARG A 309 -2.98 33.37 0.36
C ARG A 309 -2.38 32.84 -0.94
N THR A 310 -2.18 33.73 -1.90
CA THR A 310 -1.55 33.40 -3.18
C THR A 310 -0.05 33.66 -3.15
N ASP A 311 0.40 34.51 -2.23
CA ASP A 311 1.80 34.76 -1.91
C ASP A 311 2.33 33.66 -0.99
N ILE A 312 3.15 32.77 -1.55
CA ILE A 312 3.73 31.66 -0.81
C ILE A 312 5.23 31.53 -1.08
N GLU A 313 5.95 31.21 -0.03
CA GLU A 313 7.38 30.95 -0.04
C GLU A 313 7.67 29.81 0.93
N TRP A 314 8.30 28.74 0.44
CA TRP A 314 8.62 27.55 1.22
C TRP A 314 9.78 26.78 0.57
N SER A 315 10.43 25.92 1.35
CA SER A 315 11.49 25.03 0.89
C SER A 315 11.14 23.56 1.10
N LEU A 316 11.83 22.65 0.41
CA LEU A 316 11.65 21.21 0.66
C LEU A 316 12.01 20.85 2.10
N SER A 317 13.01 21.51 2.67
CA SER A 317 13.36 21.33 4.09
C SER A 317 12.25 21.76 5.03
N ASP A 318 11.51 22.82 4.71
CA ASP A 318 10.30 23.19 5.47
C ASP A 318 9.29 22.04 5.44
N ILE A 319 9.00 21.44 4.29
CA ILE A 319 7.99 20.37 4.17
C ILE A 319 8.43 19.08 4.86
N PHE A 320 9.66 18.62 4.61
CA PHE A 320 10.14 17.31 5.07
C PHE A 320 10.82 17.35 6.43
N GLY A 321 11.33 18.51 6.86
CA GLY A 321 12.08 18.71 8.10
C GLY A 321 13.60 18.50 7.95
N HIS A 322 14.08 18.15 6.76
CA HIS A 322 15.49 17.90 6.47
C HIS A 322 15.79 18.18 4.99
N ASN A 323 17.06 18.43 4.69
CA ASN A 323 17.56 18.71 3.35
C ASN A 323 17.89 17.41 2.59
N ILE A 324 18.11 17.54 1.28
CA ILE A 324 18.65 16.45 0.46
C ILE A 324 20.14 16.26 0.81
N ASN A 325 20.52 15.03 1.17
CA ASN A 325 21.88 14.67 1.54
C ASN A 325 22.71 14.28 0.30
N GLY A 326 23.18 15.27 -0.46
CA GLY A 326 24.06 15.08 -1.61
C GLY A 326 23.48 14.21 -2.72
N GLY A 327 24.25 14.07 -3.80
CA GLY A 327 23.94 13.21 -4.93
C GLY A 327 24.56 11.82 -4.80
N CYS A 328 24.00 10.86 -5.53
CA CYS A 328 24.50 9.49 -5.58
C CYS A 328 25.76 9.38 -6.43
N MET A 329 26.92 9.46 -5.77
CA MET A 329 28.22 9.53 -6.47
C MET A 329 28.63 8.29 -7.28
N PHE A 330 28.05 7.12 -6.99
CA PHE A 330 28.34 5.86 -7.69
C PHE A 330 27.30 5.55 -8.79
N ALA A 331 26.24 6.35 -8.90
CA ALA A 331 25.20 6.17 -9.90
C ALA A 331 25.73 6.49 -11.31
N GLN A 332 25.17 5.84 -12.32
CA GLN A 332 25.47 6.11 -13.74
C GLN A 332 25.02 7.51 -14.16
N ALA A 333 23.91 7.99 -13.59
CA ALA A 333 23.39 9.33 -13.81
C ALA A 333 23.44 10.16 -12.52
N PRO A 334 23.64 11.49 -12.61
CA PRO A 334 23.49 12.35 -11.44
C PRO A 334 22.04 12.32 -10.94
N THR A 335 21.88 12.58 -9.65
CA THR A 335 20.58 12.73 -9.00
C THR A 335 19.84 13.94 -9.59
N LYS A 336 18.64 13.72 -10.13
CA LYS A 336 17.86 14.77 -10.80
C LYS A 336 16.73 15.29 -9.92
N VAL A 337 16.59 16.62 -9.82
CA VAL A 337 15.43 17.28 -9.22
C VAL A 337 14.79 18.20 -10.25
N CYS A 338 13.56 17.92 -10.63
CA CYS A 338 12.85 18.58 -11.71
C CYS A 338 11.54 19.21 -11.21
N GLY A 339 11.30 20.46 -11.60
CA GLY A 339 10.06 21.18 -11.34
C GLY A 339 9.28 21.42 -12.63
N ASN A 340 8.09 20.83 -12.73
CA ASN A 340 7.13 21.12 -13.78
C ASN A 340 6.28 22.32 -13.33
N ILE A 341 6.76 23.52 -13.62
CA ILE A 341 6.23 24.78 -13.10
C ILE A 341 5.91 25.78 -14.21
N ASN A 342 5.03 26.74 -13.91
CA ASN A 342 4.86 27.91 -14.77
C ASN A 342 5.98 28.93 -14.47
N ASN A 343 6.94 29.07 -15.39
CA ASN A 343 8.11 29.93 -15.24
C ASN A 343 7.79 31.43 -15.09
N GLU A 344 6.58 31.88 -15.44
CA GLU A 344 6.17 33.27 -15.28
C GLU A 344 5.86 33.63 -13.82
N THR A 345 5.28 32.70 -13.06
CA THR A 345 4.74 32.93 -11.71
C THR A 345 5.51 32.21 -10.63
N TRP A 346 6.06 31.03 -10.93
CA TRP A 346 6.80 30.20 -10.00
C TRP A 346 8.29 30.28 -10.26
N LYS A 347 9.07 30.35 -9.17
CA LYS A 347 10.54 30.28 -9.22
C LYS A 347 11.03 29.19 -8.28
N ILE A 348 11.96 28.38 -8.77
CA ILE A 348 12.70 27.39 -7.99
C ILE A 348 14.13 27.89 -7.86
N THR A 349 14.61 28.00 -6.63
CA THR A 349 15.99 28.41 -6.35
C THR A 349 16.68 27.33 -5.52
N PRO A 350 17.78 26.74 -6.02
CA PRO A 350 18.57 25.81 -5.21
C PRO A 350 19.31 26.59 -4.12
N VAL A 351 19.20 26.13 -2.88
CA VAL A 351 19.89 26.69 -1.72
C VAL A 351 21.00 25.71 -1.35
N THR A 352 22.25 26.10 -1.64
CA THR A 352 23.43 25.28 -1.36
C THR A 352 24.57 26.14 -0.80
N LYS A 353 25.60 25.49 -0.26
CA LYS A 353 26.83 26.18 0.18
C LYS A 353 27.78 26.51 -0.98
N ILE A 354 27.54 25.95 -2.17
CA ILE A 354 28.46 26.00 -3.32
C ILE A 354 27.75 26.72 -4.47
N GLY A 355 28.06 28.00 -4.65
CA GLY A 355 27.87 28.78 -5.88
C GLY A 355 26.51 28.69 -6.59
N ASP A 356 26.47 29.20 -7.81
CA ASP A 356 25.31 29.12 -8.68
C ASP A 356 25.23 27.73 -9.32
N PHE A 357 24.04 27.12 -9.30
CA PHE A 357 23.71 25.88 -10.00
C PHE A 357 22.99 26.22 -11.30
N GLU A 358 23.48 25.70 -12.42
CA GLU A 358 22.80 25.84 -13.70
C GLU A 358 21.59 24.91 -13.76
N SER A 359 20.44 25.48 -14.13
CA SER A 359 19.25 24.71 -14.48
C SER A 359 19.23 24.43 -15.98
N TYR A 360 18.60 23.33 -16.36
CA TYR A 360 18.33 23.02 -17.76
C TYR A 360 16.86 22.59 -17.92
N ILE A 361 16.37 22.62 -19.15
CA ILE A 361 15.01 22.19 -19.48
C ILE A 361 15.07 20.75 -19.99
N ASP A 362 14.35 19.85 -19.33
CA ASP A 362 14.21 18.45 -19.73
C ASP A 362 13.34 18.32 -20.99
N GLU A 363 13.31 17.13 -21.60
CA GLU A 363 12.47 16.85 -22.79
C GLU A 363 10.98 17.14 -22.52
N ASP A 364 10.53 16.95 -21.28
CA ASP A 364 9.16 17.21 -20.81
C ASP A 364 8.87 18.71 -20.57
N GLY A 365 9.83 19.61 -20.83
CA GLY A 365 9.70 21.04 -20.56
C GLY A 365 9.86 21.43 -19.09
N ALA A 366 10.24 20.49 -18.22
CA ALA A 366 10.45 20.72 -16.79
C ALA A 366 11.83 21.35 -16.52
N VAL A 367 11.91 22.22 -15.52
CA VAL A 367 13.19 22.83 -15.08
C VAL A 367 13.89 21.87 -14.14
N CYS A 368 15.05 21.36 -14.53
CA CYS A 368 15.81 20.35 -13.79
C CYS A 368 17.16 20.85 -13.27
N TYR A 369 17.59 20.23 -12.17
CA TYR A 369 18.86 20.46 -11.49
C TYR A 369 19.56 19.13 -11.21
N ASP A 370 20.84 19.04 -11.56
CA ASP A 370 21.67 17.86 -11.30
C ASP A 370 22.47 18.03 -10.01
N ILE A 371 22.27 17.10 -9.07
CA ILE A 371 23.03 17.06 -7.81
C ILE A 371 24.25 16.17 -8.00
N THR A 372 25.41 16.80 -8.12
CA THR A 372 26.69 16.11 -8.40
C THR A 372 27.66 16.09 -7.22
N THR A 373 27.36 16.80 -6.11
CA THR A 373 28.25 16.90 -4.94
C THR A 373 27.69 16.16 -3.72
N LYS A 374 28.52 15.99 -2.68
CA LYS A 374 28.12 15.36 -1.40
C LYS A 374 27.49 16.35 -0.43
N ASP A 375 27.40 17.62 -0.80
CA ASP A 375 26.90 18.66 0.08
C ASP A 375 25.39 18.56 0.29
N SER A 376 24.87 19.32 1.26
CA SER A 376 23.44 19.38 1.52
C SER A 376 22.77 20.35 0.56
N TYR A 377 21.67 19.91 -0.06
CA TYR A 377 20.87 20.66 -1.02
C TYR A 377 19.47 20.89 -0.51
N ASP A 378 18.95 22.10 -0.72
CA ASP A 378 17.54 22.41 -0.51
C ASP A 378 17.01 23.17 -1.73
N PHE A 379 15.70 23.11 -1.96
CA PHE A 379 15.04 23.75 -3.09
C PHE A 379 13.92 24.64 -2.57
N LYS A 380 14.05 25.93 -2.83
CA LYS A 380 13.11 26.94 -2.38
C LYS A 380 12.18 27.35 -3.52
N PHE A 381 10.89 27.26 -3.24
CA PHE A 381 9.79 27.63 -4.12
C PHE A 381 9.20 28.96 -3.67
N SER A 382 9.01 29.87 -4.62
CA SER A 382 8.36 31.17 -4.37
C SER A 382 7.40 31.52 -5.49
N SER A 383 6.20 32.01 -5.13
CA SER A 383 5.21 32.54 -6.07
C SER A 383 4.37 33.63 -5.40
N GLU A 384 4.08 34.71 -6.13
CA GLU A 384 3.13 35.76 -5.72
C GLU A 384 1.67 35.39 -6.07
N GLN A 385 1.51 34.46 -7.04
CA GLN A 385 0.23 33.99 -7.55
C GLN A 385 0.23 32.46 -7.64
N SER A 386 0.12 31.79 -6.49
CA SER A 386 0.16 30.33 -6.40
C SER A 386 -0.94 29.62 -7.17
N ASP A 387 -2.08 30.27 -7.40
CA ASP A 387 -3.21 29.72 -8.18
C ASP A 387 -2.88 29.54 -9.67
N LYS A 388 -1.92 30.32 -10.19
CA LYS A 388 -1.47 30.22 -11.59
C LYS A 388 -0.46 29.10 -11.73
N VAL A 389 -0.97 27.88 -11.77
CA VAL A 389 -0.19 26.66 -12.08
C VAL A 389 -0.33 26.28 -13.56
N LEU A 390 0.45 25.30 -14.00
CA LEU A 390 0.30 24.74 -15.34
C LEU A 390 -1.08 24.08 -15.48
N PRO A 391 -1.72 24.17 -16.66
CA PRO A 391 -3.03 23.58 -16.87
C PRO A 391 -2.99 22.08 -16.64
N ALA A 392 -3.96 21.57 -15.87
CA ALA A 392 -4.13 20.14 -15.67
C ALA A 392 -4.41 19.47 -17.01
N GLN A 393 -3.70 18.38 -17.31
CA GLN A 393 -3.98 17.56 -18.48
C GLN A 393 -5.33 16.88 -18.26
N VAL A 394 -6.28 17.09 -19.16
CA VAL A 394 -7.61 16.49 -19.04
C VAL A 394 -7.47 14.98 -19.22
N PRO A 395 -8.00 14.15 -18.30
CA PRO A 395 -7.96 12.71 -18.47
C PRO A 395 -8.73 12.32 -19.73
N PRO A 396 -8.21 11.40 -20.55
CA PRO A 396 -8.88 11.03 -21.79
C PRO A 396 -10.24 10.40 -21.51
N ILE A 397 -10.40 9.69 -20.40
CA ILE A 397 -11.69 9.12 -20.02
C ILE A 397 -11.93 9.31 -18.53
N LYS A 398 -13.19 9.59 -18.15
CA LYS A 398 -13.61 9.67 -16.75
C LYS A 398 -14.50 8.48 -16.44
N VAL A 399 -14.16 7.74 -15.39
CA VAL A 399 -14.97 6.61 -14.95
C VAL A 399 -15.21 6.68 -13.45
N SER A 400 -16.47 6.57 -13.04
CA SER A 400 -16.86 6.51 -11.64
C SER A 400 -17.72 5.28 -11.38
N ARG A 401 -17.53 4.65 -10.22
CA ARG A 401 -18.30 3.49 -9.79
C ARG A 401 -19.01 3.82 -8.49
N SER A 402 -20.28 3.44 -8.40
CA SER A 402 -21.10 3.61 -7.20
C SER A 402 -21.93 2.35 -6.92
N LEU A 403 -22.27 2.16 -5.63
CA LEU A 403 -23.23 1.16 -5.20
C LEU A 403 -24.65 1.74 -5.27
N THR A 404 -25.59 0.90 -5.67
CA THR A 404 -27.02 1.22 -5.73
C THR A 404 -27.81 0.22 -4.88
N GLY A 405 -28.98 0.65 -4.39
CA GLY A 405 -29.85 -0.15 -3.53
C GLY A 405 -29.62 0.09 -2.04
N TYR A 406 -30.67 -0.15 -1.26
CA TYR A 406 -30.71 0.05 0.21
C TYR A 406 -30.91 -1.26 0.98
N SER A 407 -31.05 -2.39 0.28
CA SER A 407 -31.33 -3.69 0.88
C SER A 407 -30.07 -4.35 1.43
N GLN A 408 -30.24 -5.21 2.45
CA GLN A 408 -29.18 -6.06 2.99
C GLN A 408 -29.02 -7.38 2.21
N ASP A 409 -29.96 -7.71 1.33
CA ASP A 409 -29.95 -8.95 0.55
C ASP A 409 -29.51 -8.72 -0.91
N PHE A 410 -29.85 -7.55 -1.46
CA PHE A 410 -29.57 -7.21 -2.86
C PHE A 410 -29.03 -5.78 -2.99
N GLY A 411 -28.31 -5.54 -4.06
CA GLY A 411 -27.81 -4.23 -4.45
C GLY A 411 -27.53 -4.17 -5.94
N GLY A 412 -26.79 -3.16 -6.35
CA GLY A 412 -26.29 -3.07 -7.71
C GLY A 412 -25.05 -2.21 -7.82
N PHE A 413 -24.33 -2.36 -8.92
CA PHE A 413 -23.29 -1.45 -9.36
C PHE A 413 -23.86 -0.51 -10.42
N ARG A 414 -23.47 0.75 -10.31
CA ARG A 414 -23.61 1.73 -11.39
C ARG A 414 -22.21 2.23 -11.74
N ILE A 415 -21.81 2.03 -12.98
CA ILE A 415 -20.52 2.45 -13.52
C ILE A 415 -20.79 3.48 -14.60
N ASP A 416 -20.44 4.73 -14.32
CA ASP A 416 -20.60 5.84 -15.26
C ASP A 416 -19.26 6.07 -15.97
N ILE A 417 -19.26 5.96 -17.29
CA ILE A 417 -18.12 6.19 -18.18
C ILE A 417 -18.44 7.42 -19.02
N VAL A 418 -17.53 8.39 -19.08
CA VAL A 418 -17.72 9.64 -19.81
C VAL A 418 -16.57 9.85 -20.78
N ASN A 419 -16.89 9.91 -22.07
CA ASN A 419 -15.98 10.31 -23.13
C ASN A 419 -16.36 11.72 -23.62
N SER A 420 -15.58 12.71 -23.19
CA SER A 420 -15.75 14.11 -23.59
C SER A 420 -14.94 14.50 -24.82
N ASP A 421 -14.19 13.57 -25.40
CA ASP A 421 -13.36 13.85 -26.57
C ASP A 421 -14.13 13.67 -27.88
N SER A 422 -13.56 14.19 -28.95
CA SER A 422 -14.08 14.11 -30.32
C SER A 422 -13.80 12.76 -31.00
N GLU A 423 -13.02 11.88 -30.37
CA GLU A 423 -12.66 10.57 -30.90
C GLU A 423 -13.36 9.45 -30.12
N ASP A 424 -13.64 8.37 -30.84
CA ASP A 424 -14.24 7.17 -30.28
C ASP A 424 -13.16 6.36 -29.54
N LYS A 425 -13.54 5.65 -28.47
CA LYS A 425 -12.59 5.00 -27.57
C LYS A 425 -12.91 3.53 -27.34
N HIS A 426 -11.85 2.75 -27.18
CA HIS A 426 -11.94 1.34 -26.82
C HIS A 426 -11.32 1.13 -25.45
N ILE A 427 -12.13 0.65 -24.51
CA ILE A 427 -11.69 0.40 -23.14
C ILE A 427 -11.95 -1.04 -22.74
N ILE A 428 -11.15 -1.52 -21.81
CA ILE A 428 -11.45 -2.75 -21.07
C ILE A 428 -11.77 -2.34 -19.63
N LEU A 429 -12.97 -2.72 -19.20
CA LEU A 429 -13.38 -2.63 -17.80
C LEU A 429 -13.22 -4.02 -17.18
N SER A 430 -12.28 -4.16 -16.25
CA SER A 430 -12.08 -5.38 -15.48
C SER A 430 -12.52 -5.18 -14.03
N GLN A 431 -13.26 -6.14 -13.50
CA GLN A 431 -13.74 -6.08 -12.14
C GLN A 431 -13.69 -7.45 -11.48
N THR A 432 -13.10 -7.47 -10.29
CA THR A 432 -13.08 -8.62 -9.38
C THR A 432 -14.01 -8.34 -8.22
N LEU A 433 -14.82 -9.33 -7.85
CA LEU A 433 -15.77 -9.27 -6.76
C LEU A 433 -15.59 -10.49 -5.85
N PRO A 434 -15.62 -10.31 -4.52
CA PRO A 434 -15.61 -11.43 -3.60
C PRO A 434 -16.76 -12.40 -3.88
N TRP A 435 -16.58 -13.68 -3.55
CA TRP A 435 -17.55 -14.74 -3.81
C TRP A 435 -18.94 -14.49 -3.19
N PHE A 436 -19.01 -13.69 -2.12
CA PHE A 436 -20.26 -13.33 -1.46
C PHE A 436 -21.04 -12.21 -2.17
N VAL A 437 -20.49 -11.62 -3.24
CA VAL A 437 -21.17 -10.66 -4.11
C VAL A 437 -21.46 -11.34 -5.44
N ARG A 438 -22.71 -11.78 -5.63
CA ARG A 438 -23.11 -12.56 -6.81
C ARG A 438 -23.77 -11.66 -7.83
N ILE A 439 -23.11 -11.43 -8.95
CA ILE A 439 -23.66 -10.63 -10.06
C ILE A 439 -24.45 -11.51 -11.03
N TYR A 440 -25.41 -10.89 -11.72
CA TYR A 440 -26.17 -11.54 -12.77
C TYR A 440 -26.03 -10.80 -14.10
N LEU A 441 -25.38 -11.42 -15.08
CA LEU A 441 -25.15 -10.79 -16.40
C LEU A 441 -26.45 -10.44 -17.13
N HIS A 442 -27.54 -11.21 -16.94
CA HIS A 442 -28.85 -10.88 -17.53
C HIS A 442 -29.46 -9.57 -17.01
N SER A 443 -28.97 -9.06 -15.87
CA SER A 443 -29.44 -7.80 -15.29
C SER A 443 -28.71 -6.57 -15.80
N LEU A 444 -27.69 -6.77 -16.64
CA LEU A 444 -26.85 -5.73 -17.20
C LEU A 444 -27.72 -4.81 -18.07
N THR A 445 -27.69 -3.51 -17.80
CA THR A 445 -28.31 -2.50 -18.65
C THR A 445 -27.33 -1.40 -18.96
N ILE A 446 -27.36 -0.92 -20.20
CA ILE A 446 -26.50 0.15 -20.69
C ILE A 446 -27.39 1.35 -20.99
N THR A 447 -27.09 2.49 -20.38
CA THR A 447 -27.75 3.76 -20.71
C THR A 447 -26.75 4.65 -21.45
N GLU A 448 -27.02 4.94 -22.71
CA GLU A 448 -26.26 5.91 -23.49
C GLU A 448 -26.88 7.29 -23.31
N ARG A 449 -26.04 8.29 -22.99
CA ARG A 449 -26.36 9.71 -22.98
C ARG A 449 -25.47 10.43 -23.97
N ASN A 450 -26.06 11.08 -24.97
CA ASN A 450 -25.31 11.99 -25.82
C ASN A 450 -25.12 13.34 -25.10
N LEU A 451 -23.88 13.79 -24.97
CA LEU A 451 -23.56 15.02 -24.21
C LEU A 451 -23.98 16.30 -24.96
N LEU A 452 -24.17 16.25 -26.27
CA LEU A 452 -24.55 17.40 -27.11
C LEU A 452 -26.06 17.58 -27.21
N SER A 453 -26.80 16.49 -27.50
CA SER A 453 -28.27 16.54 -27.64
C SER A 453 -29.01 16.30 -26.33
N ASN A 454 -28.30 15.86 -25.28
CA ASN A 454 -28.86 15.44 -24.00
C ASN A 454 -29.95 14.35 -24.12
N SER A 455 -29.94 13.61 -25.23
CA SER A 455 -30.82 12.47 -25.47
C SER A 455 -30.28 11.23 -24.78
N HIS A 456 -31.19 10.40 -24.28
CA HIS A 456 -30.85 9.17 -23.59
C HIS A 456 -31.51 7.97 -24.27
N ALA A 457 -30.75 6.89 -24.43
CA ALA A 457 -31.22 5.59 -24.88
C ALA A 457 -30.85 4.53 -23.84
N ILE A 458 -31.77 3.60 -23.57
CA ILE A 458 -31.52 2.47 -22.67
C ILE A 458 -31.49 1.22 -23.53
N VAL A 459 -30.38 0.50 -23.46
CA VAL A 459 -30.13 -0.74 -24.18
C VAL A 459 -30.05 -1.87 -23.16
N ASN A 460 -30.89 -2.88 -23.33
CA ASN A 460 -30.87 -4.08 -22.51
C ASN A 460 -30.06 -5.19 -23.20
N VAL A 461 -29.61 -6.17 -22.43
CA VAL A 461 -28.89 -7.34 -22.97
C VAL A 461 -29.73 -8.14 -23.98
N ASP A 462 -31.06 -8.15 -23.81
CA ASP A 462 -31.97 -8.88 -24.70
C ASP A 462 -31.93 -8.35 -26.15
N ASP A 463 -31.59 -7.07 -26.33
CA ASP A 463 -31.45 -6.41 -27.62
C ASP A 463 -30.03 -6.63 -28.18
N SER A 464 -29.72 -7.90 -28.51
CA SER A 464 -28.37 -8.36 -28.89
C SER A 464 -27.65 -7.50 -29.94
N ALA A 465 -28.38 -6.96 -30.92
CA ALA A 465 -27.82 -6.11 -31.97
C ALA A 465 -27.37 -4.72 -31.46
N GLU A 466 -28.13 -4.11 -30.55
CA GLU A 466 -27.76 -2.82 -29.96
C GLU A 466 -26.72 -2.99 -28.84
N PHE A 467 -26.84 -4.06 -28.07
CA PHE A 467 -25.90 -4.37 -27.00
C PHE A 467 -24.48 -4.64 -27.52
N SER A 468 -24.35 -5.45 -28.58
CA SER A 468 -23.05 -5.80 -29.20
C SER A 468 -22.30 -4.60 -29.79
N LYS A 469 -23.01 -3.49 -30.08
CA LYS A 469 -22.40 -2.23 -30.49
C LYS A 469 -21.53 -1.61 -29.38
N PHE A 470 -21.95 -1.77 -28.12
CA PHE A 470 -21.25 -1.20 -26.97
C PHE A 470 -20.30 -2.20 -26.33
N ILE A 471 -20.69 -3.46 -26.18
CA ILE A 471 -19.85 -4.50 -25.59
C ILE A 471 -19.62 -5.59 -26.64
N SER A 472 -18.40 -5.64 -27.16
CA SER A 472 -18.02 -6.59 -28.21
C SER A 472 -17.63 -7.96 -27.65
N GLU A 473 -17.03 -7.99 -26.46
CA GLU A 473 -16.53 -9.21 -25.83
C GLU A 473 -16.74 -9.15 -24.31
N ILE A 474 -17.11 -10.29 -23.75
CA ILE A 474 -17.30 -10.49 -22.31
C ILE A 474 -16.49 -11.71 -21.89
N PHE A 475 -15.50 -11.50 -21.04
CA PHE A 475 -14.91 -12.56 -20.25
C PHE A 475 -15.63 -12.61 -18.89
N TYR A 476 -16.09 -13.80 -18.48
CA TYR A 476 -16.78 -13.98 -17.21
C TYR A 476 -16.37 -15.29 -16.55
N SER A 477 -15.80 -15.17 -15.36
CA SER A 477 -15.51 -16.26 -14.44
C SER A 477 -16.41 -16.15 -13.21
N PRO A 478 -17.40 -17.04 -13.02
CA PRO A 478 -18.32 -16.96 -11.88
C PRO A 478 -17.65 -17.32 -10.55
N SER A 479 -18.09 -16.70 -9.46
CA SER A 479 -17.64 -17.08 -8.12
C SER A 479 -18.01 -18.51 -7.74
N ILE A 480 -17.16 -19.14 -6.93
CA ILE A 480 -17.44 -20.35 -6.18
C ILE A 480 -17.25 -20.01 -4.71
N ASP A 481 -18.25 -20.32 -3.88
CA ASP A 481 -18.26 -19.92 -2.46
C ASP A 481 -16.97 -20.33 -1.75
N ARG A 482 -16.26 -19.35 -1.19
CA ARG A 482 -14.98 -19.49 -0.45
C ARG A 482 -13.80 -20.01 -1.26
N GLU A 483 -13.97 -20.34 -2.53
CA GLU A 483 -12.91 -20.94 -3.35
C GLU A 483 -12.43 -20.00 -4.45
N ARG A 484 -13.33 -19.23 -5.08
CA ARG A 484 -13.00 -18.40 -6.24
C ARG A 484 -13.83 -17.12 -6.29
N PRO A 485 -13.24 -15.94 -6.54
CA PRO A 485 -13.99 -14.70 -6.72
C PRO A 485 -14.73 -14.70 -8.06
N THR A 486 -15.68 -13.78 -8.21
CA THR A 486 -16.20 -13.44 -9.54
C THR A 486 -15.22 -12.51 -10.22
N HIS A 487 -14.88 -12.79 -11.48
CA HIS A 487 -14.05 -11.91 -12.29
C HIS A 487 -14.69 -11.72 -13.66
N PHE A 488 -14.72 -10.48 -14.15
CA PHE A 488 -15.19 -10.20 -15.49
C PHE A 488 -14.43 -9.08 -16.16
N GLU A 489 -14.32 -9.18 -17.48
CA GLU A 489 -13.75 -8.15 -18.34
C GLU A 489 -14.74 -7.83 -19.46
N PHE A 490 -15.06 -6.55 -19.63
CA PHE A 490 -15.90 -6.07 -20.74
C PHE A 490 -15.05 -5.25 -21.69
N LYS A 491 -15.03 -5.65 -22.97
CA LYS A 491 -14.47 -4.86 -24.07
C LYS A 491 -15.52 -3.87 -24.56
N ILE A 492 -15.42 -2.64 -24.08
CA ILE A 492 -16.42 -1.58 -24.27
C ILE A 492 -15.97 -0.60 -25.34
N TYR A 493 -16.86 -0.31 -26.28
CA TYR A 493 -16.77 0.79 -27.22
C TYR A 493 -17.52 2.01 -26.68
N VAL A 494 -16.82 3.15 -26.59
CA VAL A 494 -17.36 4.41 -26.06
C VAL A 494 -17.32 5.48 -27.15
N PRO A 495 -18.46 5.83 -27.75
CA PRO A 495 -18.51 6.86 -28.79
C PRO A 495 -18.07 8.23 -28.28
N ARG A 496 -17.60 9.08 -29.20
CA ARG A 496 -17.26 10.49 -28.92
C ARG A 496 -18.41 11.26 -28.29
N ASN A 497 -18.09 12.19 -27.39
CA ASN A 497 -19.09 13.06 -26.73
C ASN A 497 -20.30 12.30 -26.14
N THR A 498 -20.07 11.12 -25.58
CA THR A 498 -21.12 10.32 -24.93
C THR A 498 -20.76 9.97 -23.49
N SER A 499 -21.80 9.71 -22.70
CA SER A 499 -21.68 9.08 -21.39
C SER A 499 -22.45 7.77 -21.40
N ILE A 500 -21.78 6.69 -21.01
CA ILE A 500 -22.33 5.35 -20.92
C ILE A 500 -22.44 4.98 -19.45
N THR A 501 -23.65 4.68 -18.99
CA THR A 501 -23.89 4.13 -17.65
C THR A 501 -24.18 2.65 -17.76
N ILE A 502 -23.36 1.83 -17.12
CA ILE A 502 -23.56 0.39 -16.98
C ILE A 502 -24.16 0.10 -15.61
N ASN A 503 -25.31 -0.55 -15.56
CA ASN A 503 -25.92 -1.03 -14.32
C ASN A 503 -25.87 -2.55 -14.26
N LEU A 504 -25.53 -3.09 -13.08
CA LEU A 504 -25.50 -4.53 -12.80
C LEU A 504 -26.14 -4.77 -11.44
N LYS A 505 -27.06 -5.73 -11.32
CA LYS A 505 -27.59 -6.15 -10.02
C LYS A 505 -26.74 -7.24 -9.42
N PHE A 506 -26.64 -7.25 -8.09
CA PHE A 506 -25.99 -8.31 -7.34
C PHE A 506 -26.75 -8.69 -6.08
N ASP A 507 -26.58 -9.94 -5.66
CA ASP A 507 -27.02 -10.44 -4.36
C ASP A 507 -25.86 -10.50 -3.38
N LYS A 508 -26.19 -10.33 -2.10
CA LYS A 508 -25.28 -10.42 -0.96
C LYS A 508 -25.47 -11.79 -0.31
N SER A 509 -24.43 -12.60 -0.30
CA SER A 509 -24.46 -13.91 0.36
C SER A 509 -24.26 -13.75 1.86
N MET A 510 -24.92 -14.61 2.65
CA MET A 510 -24.70 -14.65 4.09
C MET A 510 -23.32 -15.24 4.40
N LEU A 511 -22.59 -14.52 5.25
CA LEU A 511 -21.30 -14.96 5.76
C LEU A 511 -21.47 -15.71 7.08
N LEU A 512 -20.54 -16.62 7.36
CA LEU A 512 -20.40 -17.25 8.66
C LEU A 512 -19.86 -16.21 9.67
N TYR A 513 -20.19 -16.40 10.94
CA TYR A 513 -19.72 -15.53 12.03
C TYR A 513 -18.20 -15.30 11.98
N ALA A 514 -17.41 -16.34 11.71
CA ALA A 514 -15.95 -16.28 11.68
C ALA A 514 -15.37 -15.57 10.43
N GLU A 515 -16.19 -15.31 9.41
CA GLU A 515 -15.78 -14.62 8.18
C GLU A 515 -15.94 -13.10 8.31
N TYR A 516 -16.65 -12.64 9.34
CA TYR A 516 -16.70 -11.22 9.63
C TYR A 516 -15.37 -10.74 10.22
N PRO A 517 -14.94 -9.55 9.82
CA PRO A 517 -13.80 -8.92 10.49
C PRO A 517 -14.11 -8.55 11.94
N PRO A 518 -13.07 -8.22 12.73
CA PRO A 518 -13.23 -7.77 14.12
C PRO A 518 -14.22 -6.60 14.28
N ASP A 519 -14.23 -5.66 13.32
CA ASP A 519 -15.25 -4.62 13.22
C ASP A 519 -16.18 -4.91 12.03
N ALA A 520 -17.27 -5.63 12.31
CA ALA A 520 -18.27 -5.99 11.32
C ALA A 520 -19.15 -4.80 10.89
N ASN A 521 -19.26 -3.76 11.71
CA ASN A 521 -20.11 -2.60 11.42
C ASN A 521 -19.49 -1.64 10.41
N HIS A 522 -18.16 -1.68 10.26
CA HIS A 522 -17.46 -0.93 9.22
C HIS A 522 -17.90 -1.33 7.80
N GLY A 523 -18.20 -2.62 7.59
CA GLY A 523 -18.52 -3.18 6.27
C GLY A 523 -17.30 -3.80 5.57
N PHE A 524 -17.50 -4.16 4.32
CA PHE A 524 -16.53 -4.83 3.46
C PHE A 524 -16.15 -3.92 2.30
N GLU A 525 -14.87 -3.59 2.18
CA GLU A 525 -14.37 -2.83 1.05
C GLU A 525 -14.25 -3.74 -0.17
N LEU A 526 -14.89 -3.32 -1.25
CA LEU A 526 -14.80 -3.98 -2.55
C LEU A 526 -13.69 -3.34 -3.36
N GLU A 527 -12.93 -4.21 -4.02
CA GLU A 527 -11.83 -3.82 -4.88
C GLU A 527 -12.28 -2.81 -5.96
N PRO A 528 -11.50 -1.76 -6.22
CA PRO A 528 -11.62 -0.93 -7.42
C PRO A 528 -11.77 -1.73 -8.71
N ALA A 529 -12.64 -1.25 -9.61
CA ALA A 529 -12.62 -1.71 -11.00
C ALA A 529 -11.45 -1.07 -11.74
N VAL A 530 -10.76 -1.84 -12.57
CA VAL A 530 -9.62 -1.43 -13.40
C VAL A 530 -10.15 -1.08 -14.79
N VAL A 531 -9.84 0.13 -15.26
CA VAL A 531 -10.20 0.60 -16.58
C VAL A 531 -8.92 0.90 -17.35
N THR A 532 -8.76 0.25 -18.50
CA THR A 532 -7.62 0.48 -19.38
C THR A 532 -8.12 0.96 -20.72
N LEU A 533 -7.60 2.11 -21.17
CA LEU A 533 -7.84 2.71 -22.47
C LEU A 533 -6.75 2.28 -23.43
N PHE A 534 -7.16 1.81 -24.60
CA PHE A 534 -6.26 1.40 -25.67
C PHE A 534 -6.32 2.38 -26.83
N LYS A 535 -5.22 2.49 -27.57
CA LYS A 535 -5.11 3.35 -28.75
C LYS A 535 -5.96 2.86 -29.91
N ASP A 536 -5.95 1.55 -30.14
CA ASP A 536 -6.60 0.89 -31.27
C ASP A 536 -7.57 -0.22 -30.82
N GLU A 537 -8.48 -0.60 -31.71
CA GLU A 537 -9.39 -1.75 -31.53
C GLU A 537 -8.68 -3.08 -31.24
N LYS A 538 -7.45 -3.22 -31.76
CA LYS A 538 -6.58 -4.38 -31.57
C LYS A 538 -5.93 -4.43 -30.19
N MET A 539 -6.04 -3.36 -29.40
CA MET A 539 -5.63 -3.31 -28.00
C MET A 539 -4.16 -3.68 -27.79
N ALA A 540 -3.30 -3.16 -28.67
CA ALA A 540 -1.85 -3.34 -28.58
C ALA A 540 -1.23 -2.37 -27.56
N ASP A 541 -1.53 -1.07 -27.70
CA ASP A 541 -0.90 -0.02 -26.89
C ASP A 541 -1.85 0.54 -25.83
N ILE A 542 -1.42 0.51 -24.57
CA ILE A 542 -2.12 1.13 -23.44
C ILE A 542 -1.84 2.65 -23.45
N VAL A 543 -2.90 3.45 -23.50
CA VAL A 543 -2.81 4.92 -23.49
C VAL A 543 -2.98 5.46 -22.07
N TYR A 544 -3.92 4.90 -21.33
CA TYR A 544 -4.27 5.37 -19.99
C TYR A 544 -4.87 4.23 -19.17
N GLN A 545 -4.42 4.10 -17.92
CA GLN A 545 -4.98 3.14 -16.97
C GLN A 545 -5.48 3.89 -15.74
N MET A 546 -6.65 3.51 -15.24
CA MET A 546 -7.15 4.05 -13.98
C MET A 546 -7.89 2.99 -13.18
N ARG A 547 -7.96 3.23 -11.88
CA ARG A 547 -8.73 2.42 -10.94
C ARG A 547 -9.81 3.30 -10.35
N THR A 548 -11.03 2.75 -10.30
CA THR A 548 -12.17 3.45 -9.69
C THR A 548 -12.01 3.51 -8.17
N THR A 549 -12.87 4.26 -7.48
CA THR A 549 -12.86 4.28 -6.01
C THR A 549 -13.32 2.92 -5.45
N THR A 550 -12.70 2.50 -4.34
CA THR A 550 -13.21 1.39 -3.51
C THR A 550 -14.66 1.64 -3.12
N ALA A 551 -15.45 0.57 -3.07
CA ALA A 551 -16.87 0.63 -2.70
C ALA A 551 -17.09 -0.08 -1.37
N LEU A 552 -17.67 0.61 -0.40
CA LEU A 552 -17.95 0.03 0.92
C LEU A 552 -19.30 -0.68 0.94
N LEU A 553 -19.26 -2.01 1.01
CA LEU A 553 -20.43 -2.88 1.05
C LEU A 553 -20.82 -3.21 2.49
N THR A 554 -22.06 -2.91 2.85
CA THR A 554 -22.64 -3.37 4.12
C THR A 554 -23.35 -4.71 3.93
N LEU A 555 -23.05 -5.64 4.83
CA LEU A 555 -23.66 -6.97 4.93
C LEU A 555 -24.45 -7.07 6.24
N PRO A 556 -25.46 -7.96 6.32
CA PRO A 556 -26.25 -8.15 7.54
C PRO A 556 -25.36 -8.69 8.68
N THR A 557 -25.01 -7.82 9.62
CA THR A 557 -24.15 -8.19 10.76
C THR A 557 -24.87 -9.18 11.68
N PRO A 558 -24.25 -10.33 12.01
CA PRO A 558 -24.85 -11.31 12.91
C PRO A 558 -24.80 -10.82 14.35
N ASP A 559 -25.63 -11.42 15.22
CA ASP A 559 -25.56 -11.16 16.66
C ASP A 559 -24.29 -11.77 17.26
N PHE A 560 -23.27 -10.93 17.50
CA PHE A 560 -22.00 -11.35 18.10
C PHE A 560 -22.13 -11.77 19.58
N SER A 561 -23.25 -11.48 20.24
CA SER A 561 -23.45 -11.81 21.66
C SER A 561 -23.88 -13.26 21.88
N MET A 562 -24.53 -13.90 20.90
CA MET A 562 -25.04 -15.27 21.06
C MET A 562 -23.91 -16.29 21.28
N PRO A 563 -22.80 -16.32 20.50
CA PRO A 563 -21.68 -17.23 20.78
C PRO A 563 -21.07 -17.01 22.16
N TYR A 564 -20.95 -15.74 22.60
CA TYR A 564 -20.44 -15.39 23.93
C TYR A 564 -21.32 -15.96 25.04
N ASN A 565 -22.64 -15.83 24.91
CA ASN A 565 -23.59 -16.39 25.87
C ASN A 565 -23.49 -17.92 25.95
N VAL A 566 -23.34 -18.59 24.80
CA VAL A 566 -23.17 -20.05 24.73
C VAL A 566 -21.84 -20.48 25.35
N ILE A 567 -20.74 -19.76 25.08
CA ILE A 567 -19.42 -20.05 25.67
C ILE A 567 -19.47 -19.90 27.19
N ILE A 568 -20.02 -18.81 27.72
CA ILE A 568 -20.14 -18.64 29.18
C ILE A 568 -20.96 -19.77 29.78
N PHE A 569 -22.11 -20.09 29.19
CA PHE A 569 -22.99 -21.14 29.69
C PHE A 569 -22.31 -22.52 29.69
N THR A 570 -21.67 -22.90 28.58
CA THR A 570 -20.97 -24.17 28.47
C THR A 570 -19.75 -24.24 29.41
N CYS A 571 -18.96 -23.18 29.51
CA CYS A 571 -17.83 -23.09 30.45
C CYS A 571 -18.30 -23.17 31.90
N THR A 572 -19.40 -22.52 32.27
CA THR A 572 -19.96 -22.61 33.64
C THR A 572 -20.48 -24.01 33.95
N VAL A 573 -21.20 -24.65 33.02
CA VAL A 573 -21.64 -26.05 33.18
C VAL A 573 -20.43 -26.99 33.31
N MET A 574 -19.40 -26.84 32.48
CA MET A 574 -18.17 -27.62 32.56
C MET A 574 -17.44 -27.40 33.89
N ALA A 575 -17.32 -26.16 34.34
CA ALA A 575 -16.68 -25.84 35.62
C ALA A 575 -17.44 -26.45 36.81
N LEU A 576 -18.78 -26.40 36.80
CA LEU A 576 -19.62 -26.98 37.85
C LEU A 576 -19.57 -28.50 37.85
N THR A 577 -19.66 -29.14 36.68
CA THR A 577 -19.58 -30.61 36.55
C THR A 577 -18.20 -31.12 36.94
N PHE A 578 -17.13 -30.52 36.39
CA PHE A 578 -15.76 -30.86 36.78
C PHE A 578 -15.54 -30.63 38.27
N GLY A 579 -15.91 -29.46 38.80
CA GLY A 579 -15.77 -29.13 40.21
C GLY A 579 -16.52 -30.10 41.12
N SER A 580 -17.72 -30.53 40.72
CA SER A 580 -18.52 -31.51 41.48
C SER A 580 -17.89 -32.90 41.46
N ILE A 581 -17.46 -33.38 40.30
CA ILE A 581 -16.80 -34.70 40.14
C ILE A 581 -15.46 -34.71 40.87
N PHE A 582 -14.65 -33.67 40.69
CA PHE A 582 -13.37 -33.51 41.36
C PHE A 582 -13.53 -33.49 42.88
N ASN A 583 -14.52 -32.75 43.38
CA ASN A 583 -14.85 -32.76 44.81
C ASN A 583 -15.29 -34.15 45.29
N LEU A 584 -16.12 -34.87 44.55
CA LEU A 584 -16.54 -36.24 44.92
C LEU A 584 -15.37 -37.23 44.96
N LEU A 585 -14.42 -37.10 44.03
CA LEU A 585 -13.27 -38.00 43.94
C LEU A 585 -12.19 -37.71 45.01
N ILE A 586 -12.00 -36.43 45.36
CA ILE A 586 -10.88 -36.01 46.23
C ILE A 586 -11.31 -35.70 47.66
N LYS A 587 -12.53 -35.19 47.88
CA LYS A 587 -12.99 -34.95 49.24
C LYS A 587 -13.29 -36.28 49.90
N ARG A 588 -12.58 -36.53 50.99
CA ARG A 588 -12.91 -37.62 51.92
C ARG A 588 -14.28 -37.34 52.53
N ILE A 589 -15.26 -38.17 52.19
CA ILE A 589 -16.59 -38.16 52.84
C ILE A 589 -16.36 -38.67 54.26
N LEU A 590 -16.46 -37.77 55.24
CA LEU A 590 -16.39 -38.07 56.67
C LEU A 590 -17.83 -38.10 57.20
N SER A 591 -18.16 -39.09 58.03
CA SER A 591 -19.40 -39.05 58.79
C SER A 591 -19.36 -37.89 59.79
N GLU A 592 -20.54 -37.42 60.22
CA GLU A 592 -20.64 -36.30 61.17
C GLU A 592 -19.88 -36.63 62.48
N GLU A 593 -19.94 -37.88 62.93
CA GLU A 593 -19.20 -38.39 64.09
C GLU A 593 -17.67 -38.36 63.89
N GLU A 594 -17.16 -38.81 62.73
CA GLU A 594 -15.72 -38.78 62.43
C GLU A 594 -15.21 -37.34 62.25
N ALA A 595 -16.02 -36.46 61.66
CA ALA A 595 -15.69 -35.05 61.51
C ALA A 595 -15.62 -34.35 62.88
N GLU A 596 -16.56 -34.63 63.78
CA GLU A 596 -16.55 -34.14 65.16
C GLU A 596 -15.33 -34.64 65.93
N ASP A 597 -14.94 -35.90 65.76
CA ASP A 597 -13.75 -36.50 66.38
C ASP A 597 -12.44 -35.90 65.86
N ILE A 598 -12.33 -35.64 64.56
CA ILE A 598 -11.17 -34.96 63.96
C ILE A 598 -11.10 -33.51 64.43
N ILE A 599 -12.23 -32.81 64.51
CA ILE A 599 -12.31 -31.43 65.04
C ILE A 599 -11.96 -31.41 66.53
N ASN A 600 -12.42 -32.39 67.32
CA ASN A 600 -12.07 -32.56 68.74
C ASN A 600 -10.59 -32.90 68.93
N ASN A 601 -9.99 -33.66 68.01
CA ASN A 601 -8.57 -34.04 68.07
C ASN A 601 -7.60 -33.05 67.42
N SER A 602 -8.12 -32.09 66.65
CA SER A 602 -7.33 -31.05 65.98
C SER A 602 -6.46 -30.28 66.97
N LYS A 603 -5.17 -30.10 66.62
CA LYS A 603 -4.19 -29.35 67.42
C LYS A 603 -4.72 -27.95 67.76
N PHE A 604 -5.50 -27.35 66.87
CA PHE A 604 -6.06 -26.01 67.05
C PHE A 604 -7.10 -25.96 68.18
N LYS A 605 -8.02 -26.93 68.24
CA LYS A 605 -9.04 -27.01 69.30
C LYS A 605 -8.41 -27.39 70.64
N LYS A 606 -7.35 -28.21 70.65
CA LYS A 606 -6.51 -28.52 71.84
C LYS A 606 -5.74 -27.28 72.35
N ILE A 607 -5.27 -26.41 71.46
CA ILE A 607 -4.64 -25.13 71.83
C ILE A 607 -5.70 -24.19 72.41
N VAL A 608 -6.86 -24.04 71.77
CA VAL A 608 -7.96 -23.20 72.25
C VAL A 608 -8.49 -23.67 73.61
N THR A 609 -8.61 -24.98 73.84
CA THR A 609 -8.99 -25.53 75.15
C THR A 609 -7.90 -25.35 76.20
N ARG A 610 -6.61 -25.49 75.86
CA ARG A 610 -5.48 -25.16 76.77
C ARG A 610 -5.41 -23.67 77.12
N VAL A 611 -5.71 -22.79 76.17
CA VAL A 611 -5.76 -21.34 76.41
C VAL A 611 -6.96 -21.00 77.28
N LYS A 612 -8.15 -21.57 76.99
CA LYS A 612 -9.33 -21.41 77.85
C LYS A 612 -9.11 -21.97 79.27
N SER A 613 -8.45 -23.11 79.42
CA SER A 613 -8.15 -23.67 80.74
C SER A 613 -7.10 -22.88 81.51
N LYS A 614 -6.09 -22.32 80.84
CA LYS A 614 -5.15 -21.37 81.44
C LYS A 614 -5.84 -20.07 81.88
N ILE A 615 -6.76 -19.53 81.07
CA ILE A 615 -7.54 -18.34 81.41
C ILE A 615 -8.51 -18.64 82.58
N ALA A 616 -9.13 -19.82 82.62
CA ALA A 616 -9.98 -20.25 83.72
C ALA A 616 -9.20 -20.44 85.02
N ASN A 617 -8.01 -21.06 84.96
CA ASN A 617 -7.11 -21.19 86.10
C ASN A 617 -6.57 -19.82 86.57
N PHE A 618 -6.32 -18.89 85.65
CA PHE A 618 -5.96 -17.53 86.02
C PHE A 618 -7.12 -16.79 86.72
N LYS A 619 -8.37 -17.00 86.25
CA LYS A 619 -9.58 -16.49 86.91
C LYS A 619 -9.83 -17.12 88.29
N SER A 620 -9.54 -18.41 88.49
CA SER A 620 -9.69 -19.06 89.79
C SER A 620 -8.59 -18.65 90.78
N LEU A 621 -7.35 -18.42 90.32
CA LEU A 621 -6.27 -17.81 91.11
C LEU A 621 -6.58 -16.36 91.53
N LEU A 622 -7.26 -15.59 90.68
CA LEU A 622 -7.77 -14.26 91.02
C LEU A 622 -8.94 -14.30 92.02
N LYS A 623 -9.78 -15.34 91.98
CA LYS A 623 -10.86 -15.55 92.97
C LYS A 623 -10.34 -16.12 94.30
N GLY A 624 -9.25 -16.88 94.31
CA GLY A 624 -8.62 -17.45 95.51
C GLY A 624 -7.81 -16.46 96.36
N LYS A 625 -7.60 -15.22 95.90
CA LYS A 625 -6.93 -14.14 96.66
C LYS A 625 -7.87 -13.14 97.35
N LYS A 626 -9.19 -13.39 97.34
CA LYS A 626 -10.19 -12.63 98.10
C LYS A 626 -10.82 -13.52 99.19
N ALA A 627 -10.01 -13.98 100.14
CA ALA A 627 -10.50 -14.51 101.41
C ALA A 627 -9.38 -14.42 102.46
N THR A 628 -9.25 -13.24 103.10
CA THR A 628 -8.83 -13.01 104.50
C THR A 628 -8.49 -11.53 104.68
N THR A 629 -9.43 -10.72 105.16
CA THR A 629 -9.23 -9.69 106.20
C THR A 629 -10.54 -8.95 106.53
N SER A 630 -10.86 -8.92 107.83
CA SER A 630 -11.65 -7.96 108.61
C SER A 630 -13.13 -7.72 108.25
N ASP A 631 -14.14 -8.08 109.06
CA ASP A 631 -14.41 -7.75 110.48
C ASP A 631 -15.06 -6.35 110.64
N LYS A 632 -16.24 -6.34 111.30
CA LYS A 632 -16.96 -5.23 111.98
C LYS A 632 -17.58 -4.08 111.15
N LYS A 633 -18.92 -3.97 111.16
CA LYS A 633 -19.72 -3.22 112.16
C LYS A 633 -21.19 -3.10 111.72
N ASP A 634 -22.09 -3.22 112.70
CA ASP A 634 -23.51 -2.91 112.63
C ASP A 634 -23.76 -1.40 112.42
N GLU A 635 -24.69 -1.07 111.51
CA GLU A 635 -25.84 -0.16 111.71
C GLU A 635 -26.85 -0.32 110.56
#